data_AF-A0A7V3RZ12-F1
#
_entry.id   AF-A0A7V3RZ12-F1
#
_cell.length_a   1.000
_cell.length_b   1.000
_cell.length_c   1.000
_cell.angle_alpha   90.00
_cell.angle_beta   90.00
_cell.angle_gamma   90.00
#
_symmetry.space_group_name_H-M   'P 1'
#
loop_
_entity.id
_entity.type
_entity.pdbx_description
1 polymer ?
#
loop_
_entity_poly.entity_id
_entity_poly.type
_entity_poly.pdbx_seq_one_letter_code
_entity_poly.pdbx_strand_id
1 'polypeptide(L)'
;MAVSVAKLINELKRDREFADWIVHHESIPGKESDWQQLPHSLAPEIKEGLTKIGISRLYSHQAQALELAEKGQDIAVVTATASGKTLCYNLPVLNRIVSRPESRALYLFPIKALEQDQRNTLLDLVLASGLSTRVSAEIYDGDTPQSKRTKILRTPPSIIIPNPDMLHRSILGYHSKWEKFLKEMDFLVLDELHTYRGVFGSHIVQVLKRLFRISEFYGKKLQLIASSATIANPAELASALTGREFKVIDQNGAARAPRHFLFLNPQELSTYTVAARLFRRSVESGLKTIAFTKARKITELVYTWVIQAAPKLADKVSAYRAGYLAEERRGIEKKLFEGELLGVISTSALEMGIDIGELDVCILVGYPGTITQTWQRGGRVGRKERESLIALLAMPNALDQYFMKHPRAFFESSYEAAVVDPQNKPILKAHIECAASELAIPVDDRYFPQAKSPELFDELKQEGRLLQSVKDRSFRAQRRRPQLEVDIRSIGDSWTIFLAPKNAESGRRSVVGSMGGHRVYSECHPGAVYLHRGRQYEVVELDQAKMNVYVKPVEVNYYTQALSQKDTEILKEVSRRPVKNFIAHFGELRVHEKVIGYEKKHINSQERLSVHKLELPEQAFETMGLWLEIDNFIVKTVLKQELNFMGGIHALEHAAISLFPLFAFCDRDDVGGISIPLHPQLGKAAVFIYDGYPGGVGLAERCFTVLEQLLEQTLEMVSSCDCETGCPACIQSPKCGNGNVPLDKDASLLIIKMLLDKPEVKKLVAEAFDSKAEPSAFLEPKPPAVMETETRPRILVFDLETKRSAQEVGGWGNTHLMGMALAVVWDSLEQRFDTFQEAEFDRLLQKLKSADLVVGFNHTRFDYEVLTAYSDFDFSSLPSFDILAWLFNKIGTRISLGHLAEQTLGRPKSADGLESIKWVKQGRFDLVEEYCRKDVELTRDLFYFGLEKQCLIFADSTGERLELKLDWDLEQIIKNAKSGLEK
;
A
#
# COMPACT_ATOMS: atom_id res chain seq x y z
N MET A 1 -51.90 0.47 -5.37
CA MET A 1 -51.33 1.61 -4.64
C MET A 1 -50.00 1.16 -4.06
N ALA A 2 -48.90 1.83 -4.38
CA ALA A 2 -47.59 1.51 -3.81
C ALA A 2 -47.66 1.61 -2.28
N VAL A 3 -47.14 0.60 -1.58
CA VAL A 3 -47.02 0.60 -0.12
C VAL A 3 -46.00 1.66 0.27
N SER A 4 -46.30 2.53 1.25
CA SER A 4 -45.30 3.48 1.75
C SER A 4 -44.26 2.78 2.61
N VAL A 5 -43.07 3.37 2.75
CA VAL A 5 -42.01 2.85 3.63
C VAL A 5 -42.52 2.69 5.07
N ALA A 6 -43.24 3.69 5.60
CA ALA A 6 -43.87 3.60 6.91
C ALA A 6 -44.84 2.40 7.04
N LYS A 7 -45.58 2.06 5.99
CA LYS A 7 -46.48 0.89 5.98
C LYS A 7 -45.69 -0.42 6.02
N LEU A 8 -44.62 -0.55 5.22
CA LEU A 8 -43.73 -1.73 5.29
C LEU A 8 -43.17 -1.91 6.71
N ILE A 9 -42.67 -0.83 7.34
CA ILE A 9 -42.11 -0.90 8.70
C ILE A 9 -43.16 -1.38 9.71
N ASN A 10 -44.38 -0.86 9.62
CA ASN A 10 -45.48 -1.28 10.49
C ASN A 10 -45.89 -2.75 10.26
N GLU A 11 -45.81 -3.24 9.02
CA GLU A 11 -46.03 -4.65 8.71
C GLU A 11 -44.92 -5.53 9.29
N LEU A 12 -43.65 -5.12 9.17
CA LEU A 12 -42.51 -5.84 9.77
C LEU A 12 -42.61 -5.91 11.30
N LYS A 13 -43.05 -4.83 11.96
CA LYS A 13 -43.26 -4.79 13.42
C LYS A 13 -44.43 -5.66 13.92
N ARG A 14 -45.37 -6.02 13.04
CA ARG A 14 -46.53 -6.87 13.38
C ARG A 14 -46.32 -8.33 12.97
N ASP A 15 -45.36 -8.59 12.10
CA ASP A 15 -45.01 -9.93 11.67
C ASP A 15 -44.29 -10.69 12.78
N ARG A 16 -44.74 -11.92 13.05
CA ARG A 16 -44.23 -12.72 14.18
C ARG A 16 -42.73 -12.99 14.11
N GLU A 17 -42.16 -13.17 12.91
CA GLU A 17 -40.73 -13.46 12.79
C GLU A 17 -39.90 -12.16 12.81
N PHE A 18 -40.32 -11.15 12.05
CA PHE A 18 -39.54 -9.91 11.93
C PHE A 18 -39.58 -9.05 13.19
N ALA A 19 -40.68 -9.04 13.94
CA ALA A 19 -40.79 -8.26 15.17
C ALA A 19 -39.71 -8.65 16.18
N ASP A 20 -39.44 -9.95 16.32
CA ASP A 20 -38.44 -10.48 17.26
C ASP A 20 -37.00 -10.15 16.84
N TRP A 21 -36.76 -9.92 15.55
CA TRP A 21 -35.44 -9.52 15.05
C TRP A 21 -35.19 -8.02 15.12
N ILE A 22 -36.22 -7.17 15.16
CA ILE A 22 -36.04 -5.71 15.20
C ILE A 22 -35.58 -5.29 16.60
N VAL A 23 -34.33 -4.84 16.70
CA VAL A 23 -33.72 -4.40 17.97
C VAL A 23 -33.88 -2.90 18.18
N HIS A 24 -33.81 -2.11 17.11
CA HIS A 24 -33.97 -0.65 17.18
C HIS A 24 -34.62 -0.10 15.92
N HIS A 25 -35.40 0.97 16.09
CA HIS A 25 -35.99 1.75 15.00
C HIS A 25 -35.81 3.25 15.25
N GLU A 26 -34.95 3.88 14.46
CA GLU A 26 -34.67 5.31 14.51
C GLU A 26 -35.41 6.04 13.38
N SER A 27 -36.03 7.19 13.69
CA SER A 27 -36.69 8.04 12.70
C SER A 27 -35.95 9.37 12.58
N ILE A 28 -35.28 9.58 11.46
CA ILE A 28 -34.44 10.73 11.19
C ILE A 28 -35.27 11.78 10.42
N PRO A 29 -35.46 12.99 10.97
CA PRO A 29 -36.28 14.01 10.32
C PRO A 29 -35.65 14.52 9.03
N GLY A 30 -36.51 14.92 8.10
CA GLY A 30 -36.10 15.63 6.89
C GLY A 30 -35.50 17.01 7.20
N LYS A 31 -34.82 17.59 6.22
CA LYS A 31 -34.25 18.94 6.26
C LYS A 31 -34.59 19.64 4.95
N GLU A 32 -35.09 20.86 5.01
CA GLU A 32 -35.33 21.69 3.82
C GLU A 32 -34.00 22.17 3.20
N SER A 33 -34.05 22.50 1.91
CA SER A 33 -32.90 23.06 1.21
C SER A 33 -32.60 24.49 1.66
N ASP A 34 -31.32 24.79 1.84
CA ASP A 34 -30.79 26.13 2.06
C ASP A 34 -30.18 26.65 0.75
N TRP A 35 -30.85 27.66 0.18
CA TRP A 35 -30.59 28.16 -1.16
C TRP A 35 -29.94 29.54 -1.15
N GLN A 36 -29.02 29.76 -2.07
CA GLN A 36 -28.48 31.07 -2.43
C GLN A 36 -28.71 31.38 -3.91
N GLN A 37 -28.80 32.68 -4.22
CA GLN A 37 -28.93 33.14 -5.60
C GLN A 37 -27.64 32.87 -6.38
N LEU A 38 -27.76 32.73 -7.70
CA LEU A 38 -26.60 32.55 -8.58
C LEU A 38 -25.65 33.76 -8.44
N PRO A 39 -24.39 33.57 -8.03
CA PRO A 39 -23.47 34.68 -7.80
C PRO A 39 -23.24 35.53 -9.05
N HIS A 40 -23.10 36.84 -8.88
CA HIS A 40 -22.85 37.75 -9.99
C HIS A 40 -21.54 37.45 -10.72
N SER A 41 -20.55 36.89 -10.04
CA SER A 41 -19.23 36.51 -10.57
C SER A 41 -19.25 35.37 -11.59
N LEU A 42 -20.30 34.56 -11.65
CA LEU A 42 -20.44 33.52 -12.66
C LEU A 42 -20.66 34.12 -14.05
N ALA A 43 -19.93 33.60 -15.03
CA ALA A 43 -20.11 33.94 -16.44
C ALA A 43 -21.58 33.76 -16.89
N PRO A 44 -22.13 34.67 -17.70
CA PRO A 44 -23.52 34.59 -18.18
C PRO A 44 -23.86 33.25 -18.84
N GLU A 45 -22.95 32.70 -19.64
CA GLU A 45 -23.09 31.43 -20.33
C GLU A 45 -23.32 30.27 -19.34
N ILE A 46 -22.60 30.28 -18.22
CA ILE A 46 -22.72 29.25 -17.18
C ILE A 46 -24.06 29.40 -16.43
N LYS A 47 -24.51 30.63 -16.15
CA LYS A 47 -25.82 30.87 -15.52
C LYS A 47 -26.97 30.38 -16.39
N GLU A 48 -26.91 30.65 -17.68
CA GLU A 48 -27.88 30.14 -18.65
C GLU A 48 -27.86 28.61 -18.74
N GLY A 49 -26.66 28.02 -18.79
CA GLY A 49 -26.48 26.57 -18.79
C GLY A 49 -27.08 25.90 -17.56
N LEU A 50 -26.79 26.42 -16.36
CA LEU A 50 -27.37 25.97 -15.10
C LEU A 50 -28.90 26.05 -15.12
N THR A 51 -29.46 27.15 -15.60
CA THR A 51 -30.92 27.33 -15.69
C THR A 51 -31.55 26.31 -16.63
N LYS A 52 -30.92 26.02 -17.80
CA LYS A 52 -31.42 25.01 -18.76
C LYS A 52 -31.41 23.58 -18.20
N ILE A 53 -30.48 23.26 -17.30
CA ILE A 53 -30.46 21.96 -16.60
C ILE A 53 -31.27 21.95 -15.30
N GLY A 54 -32.11 22.98 -15.08
CA GLY A 54 -33.05 23.05 -13.96
C GLY A 54 -32.48 23.63 -12.66
N ILE A 55 -31.31 24.27 -12.70
CA ILE A 55 -30.63 24.84 -11.53
C ILE A 55 -30.73 26.37 -11.59
N SER A 56 -31.73 26.93 -10.90
CA SER A 56 -31.94 28.39 -10.80
C SER A 56 -31.29 29.04 -9.58
N ARG A 57 -30.92 28.23 -8.58
CA ARG A 57 -30.28 28.63 -7.32
C ARG A 57 -29.23 27.60 -6.95
N LEU A 58 -28.20 28.01 -6.22
CA LEU A 58 -27.17 27.11 -5.68
C LEU A 58 -27.50 26.77 -4.24
N TYR A 59 -27.10 25.59 -3.77
CA TYR A 59 -27.06 25.34 -2.34
C TYR A 59 -26.02 26.24 -1.67
N SER A 60 -26.23 26.60 -0.40
CA SER A 60 -25.32 27.48 0.35
C SER A 60 -23.85 27.05 0.28
N HIS A 61 -23.58 25.75 0.43
CA HIS A 61 -22.23 25.19 0.32
C HIS A 61 -21.62 25.26 -1.10
N GLN A 62 -22.43 25.24 -2.15
CA GLN A 62 -21.96 25.42 -3.53
C GLN A 62 -21.58 26.87 -3.80
N ALA A 63 -22.40 27.81 -3.33
CA ALA A 63 -22.10 29.24 -3.43
C ALA A 63 -20.85 29.62 -2.63
N GLN A 64 -20.73 29.12 -1.39
CA GLN A 64 -19.56 29.32 -0.55
C GLN A 64 -18.29 28.72 -1.19
N ALA A 65 -18.37 27.51 -1.77
CA ALA A 65 -17.24 26.90 -2.46
C ALA A 65 -16.76 27.77 -3.64
N LEU A 66 -17.69 28.29 -4.44
CA LEU A 66 -17.36 29.19 -5.53
C LEU A 66 -16.68 30.47 -5.03
N GLU A 67 -17.24 31.12 -4.00
CA GLU A 67 -16.69 32.36 -3.45
C GLU A 67 -15.25 32.19 -2.92
N LEU A 68 -15.00 31.13 -2.15
CA LEU A 68 -13.69 30.85 -1.58
C LEU A 68 -12.69 30.44 -2.68
N ALA A 69 -13.13 29.68 -3.68
CA ALA A 69 -12.30 29.34 -4.83
C ALA A 69 -11.94 30.57 -5.68
N GLU A 70 -12.85 31.52 -5.88
CA GLU A 70 -12.56 32.77 -6.60
C GLU A 70 -11.53 33.64 -5.87
N LYS A 71 -11.48 33.57 -4.54
CA LYS A 71 -10.45 34.20 -3.69
C LYS A 71 -9.08 33.48 -3.76
N GLY A 72 -8.96 32.41 -4.54
CA GLY A 72 -7.72 31.64 -4.69
C GLY A 72 -7.39 30.72 -3.51
N GLN A 73 -8.38 30.42 -2.65
CA GLN A 73 -8.18 29.53 -1.50
C GLN A 73 -8.28 28.06 -1.92
N ASP A 74 -7.47 27.21 -1.26
CA ASP A 74 -7.61 25.76 -1.34
C ASP A 74 -8.78 25.33 -0.45
N ILE A 75 -9.75 24.59 -1.01
CA ILE A 75 -11.02 24.27 -0.33
C ILE A 75 -11.29 22.77 -0.28
N ALA A 76 -11.92 22.30 0.80
CA ALA A 76 -12.35 20.92 0.97
C ALA A 76 -13.85 20.89 1.28
N VAL A 77 -14.66 20.38 0.35
CA VAL A 77 -16.11 20.27 0.51
C VAL A 77 -16.45 18.91 1.09
N VAL A 78 -17.03 18.89 2.28
CA VAL A 78 -17.27 17.69 3.08
C VAL A 78 -18.77 17.60 3.37
N THR A 79 -19.50 17.04 2.41
CA THR A 79 -20.96 16.91 2.52
C THR A 79 -21.40 15.49 2.16
N ALA A 80 -22.64 15.15 2.52
CA ALA A 80 -23.21 13.83 2.25
C ALA A 80 -23.21 13.49 0.74
N THR A 81 -23.48 12.24 0.40
CA THR A 81 -23.70 11.85 -1.00
C THR A 81 -24.96 12.54 -1.55
N ALA A 82 -24.97 12.81 -2.87
CA ALA A 82 -26.06 13.49 -3.57
C ALA A 82 -26.38 14.93 -3.09
N SER A 83 -25.46 15.61 -2.40
CA SER A 83 -25.59 17.05 -2.06
C SER A 83 -25.26 18.01 -3.21
N GLY A 84 -24.75 17.49 -4.33
CA GLY A 84 -24.31 18.31 -5.47
C GLY A 84 -22.87 18.82 -5.38
N LYS A 85 -21.96 18.09 -4.71
CA LYS A 85 -20.52 18.40 -4.61
C LYS A 85 -19.85 18.66 -5.95
N THR A 86 -20.31 18.02 -7.03
CA THR A 86 -19.77 18.18 -8.37
C THR A 86 -19.73 19.64 -8.85
N LEU A 87 -20.76 20.43 -8.49
CA LEU A 87 -20.80 21.85 -8.85
C LEU A 87 -19.77 22.69 -8.09
N CYS A 88 -19.37 22.28 -6.89
CA CYS A 88 -18.41 23.01 -6.07
C CYS A 88 -17.03 23.12 -6.72
N TYR A 89 -16.62 22.13 -7.53
CA TYR A 89 -15.37 22.19 -8.30
C TYR A 89 -15.57 22.50 -9.79
N ASN A 90 -16.70 22.12 -10.40
CA ASN A 90 -16.97 22.45 -11.80
C ASN A 90 -17.14 23.96 -12.01
N LEU A 91 -17.89 24.64 -11.13
CA LEU A 91 -18.18 26.06 -11.31
C LEU A 91 -16.92 26.93 -11.27
N PRO A 92 -16.02 26.83 -10.28
CA PRO A 92 -14.78 27.62 -10.27
C PRO A 92 -13.90 27.35 -11.49
N VAL A 93 -13.77 26.08 -11.89
CA VAL A 93 -12.92 25.67 -13.02
C VAL A 93 -13.48 26.19 -14.34
N LEU A 94 -14.78 26.00 -14.60
CA LEU A 94 -15.43 26.51 -15.81
C LEU A 94 -15.38 28.04 -15.85
N ASN A 95 -15.64 28.72 -14.73
CA ASN A 95 -15.59 30.18 -14.67
C ASN A 95 -14.19 30.69 -15.01
N ARG A 96 -13.13 30.03 -14.51
CA ARG A 96 -11.75 30.36 -14.88
C ARG A 96 -11.48 30.12 -16.36
N ILE A 97 -11.86 28.97 -16.92
CA ILE A 97 -11.60 28.65 -18.34
C ILE A 97 -12.34 29.64 -19.27
N VAL A 98 -13.55 30.07 -18.91
CA VAL A 98 -14.28 31.09 -19.68
C VAL A 98 -13.52 32.42 -19.68
N SER A 99 -13.00 32.85 -18.53
CA SER A 99 -12.19 34.08 -18.42
C SER A 99 -10.79 33.96 -19.04
N ARG A 100 -10.22 32.75 -19.04
CA ARG A 100 -8.84 32.44 -19.43
C ARG A 100 -8.81 31.11 -20.20
N PRO A 101 -9.02 31.13 -21.53
CA PRO A 101 -9.21 29.92 -22.35
C PRO A 101 -8.03 28.92 -22.35
N GLU A 102 -6.82 29.38 -22.04
CA GLU A 102 -5.63 28.54 -21.89
C GLU A 102 -5.61 27.76 -20.57
N SER A 103 -6.37 28.18 -19.55
CA SER A 103 -6.40 27.53 -18.24
C SER A 103 -6.75 26.05 -18.36
N ARG A 104 -6.06 25.20 -17.59
CA ARG A 104 -6.24 23.76 -17.55
C ARG A 104 -6.51 23.26 -16.12
N ALA A 105 -7.22 22.15 -16.01
CA ALA A 105 -7.47 21.49 -14.74
C ALA A 105 -7.26 19.97 -14.82
N LEU A 106 -6.70 19.40 -13.76
CA LEU A 106 -6.57 17.95 -13.58
C LEU A 106 -7.56 17.48 -12.53
N TYR A 107 -8.44 16.55 -12.88
CA TYR A 107 -9.46 16.00 -11.98
C TYR A 107 -9.10 14.57 -11.61
N LEU A 108 -8.61 14.36 -10.39
CA LEU A 108 -8.17 13.07 -9.90
C LEU A 108 -9.33 12.33 -9.22
N PHE A 109 -9.70 11.18 -9.79
CA PHE A 109 -10.73 10.30 -9.21
C PHE A 109 -10.13 8.94 -8.83
N PRO A 110 -10.57 8.33 -7.71
CA PRO A 110 -10.00 7.06 -7.24
C PRO A 110 -10.45 5.84 -8.08
N ILE A 111 -11.56 5.95 -8.81
CA ILE A 111 -12.23 4.83 -9.49
C ILE A 111 -12.71 5.23 -10.89
N LYS A 112 -12.42 4.38 -11.88
CA LYS A 112 -12.77 4.58 -13.31
C LYS A 112 -14.26 4.82 -13.61
N ALA A 113 -15.16 4.17 -12.86
CA ALA A 113 -16.59 4.34 -13.07
C ALA A 113 -17.03 5.79 -12.79
N LEU A 114 -16.46 6.39 -11.75
CA LEU A 114 -16.71 7.78 -11.37
C LEU A 114 -16.14 8.76 -12.40
N GLU A 115 -14.97 8.47 -12.99
CA GLU A 115 -14.39 9.29 -14.07
C GLU A 115 -15.38 9.50 -15.23
N GLN A 116 -16.06 8.43 -15.66
CA GLN A 116 -17.02 8.45 -16.78
C GLN A 116 -18.28 9.26 -16.44
N ASP A 117 -18.86 9.00 -15.27
CA ASP A 117 -20.05 9.67 -14.77
C ASP A 117 -19.82 11.19 -14.62
N GLN A 118 -18.70 11.56 -14.00
CA GLN A 118 -18.34 12.95 -13.77
C GLN A 118 -17.97 13.68 -15.07
N ARG A 119 -17.31 13.01 -16.02
CA ARG A 119 -17.08 13.56 -17.35
C ARG A 119 -18.39 13.86 -18.08
N ASN A 120 -19.35 12.95 -18.07
CA ASN A 120 -20.62 13.16 -18.77
C ASN A 120 -21.41 14.32 -18.15
N THR A 121 -21.52 14.34 -16.81
CA THR A 121 -22.16 15.44 -16.07
C THR A 121 -21.53 16.81 -16.39
N LEU A 122 -20.19 16.86 -16.47
CA LEU A 122 -19.47 18.06 -16.88
C LEU A 122 -19.78 18.47 -18.33
N LEU A 123 -19.77 17.52 -19.26
CA LEU A 123 -20.03 17.80 -20.68
C LEU A 123 -21.47 18.24 -20.95
N ASP A 124 -22.45 17.72 -20.20
CA ASP A 124 -23.84 18.16 -20.27
C ASP A 124 -23.98 19.62 -19.85
N LEU A 125 -23.31 20.03 -18.76
CA LEU A 125 -23.26 21.43 -18.33
C LEU A 125 -22.54 22.31 -19.37
N VAL A 126 -21.41 21.85 -19.93
CA VAL A 126 -20.67 22.57 -20.98
C VAL A 126 -21.54 22.77 -22.22
N LEU A 127 -22.29 21.74 -22.63
CA LEU A 127 -23.21 21.80 -23.76
C LEU A 127 -24.36 22.77 -23.50
N ALA A 128 -25.01 22.66 -22.33
CA ALA A 128 -26.10 23.56 -21.94
C ALA A 128 -25.66 25.04 -21.87
N SER A 129 -24.41 25.26 -21.45
CA SER A 129 -23.78 26.58 -21.38
C SER A 129 -23.30 27.10 -22.74
N GLY A 130 -23.39 26.31 -23.83
CA GLY A 130 -22.88 26.72 -25.15
C GLY A 130 -21.36 26.81 -25.24
N LEU A 131 -20.63 26.15 -24.34
CA LEU A 131 -19.18 26.24 -24.21
C LEU A 131 -18.41 25.12 -24.93
N SER A 132 -19.08 24.28 -25.72
CA SER A 132 -18.49 23.07 -26.36
C SER A 132 -17.31 23.35 -27.29
N THR A 133 -17.17 24.57 -27.81
CA THR A 133 -16.03 24.98 -28.64
C THR A 133 -14.82 25.48 -27.82
N ARG A 134 -15.03 25.81 -26.54
CA ARG A 134 -14.02 26.38 -25.63
C ARG A 134 -13.56 25.40 -24.56
N VAL A 135 -14.45 24.54 -24.09
CA VAL A 135 -14.19 23.59 -23.01
C VAL A 135 -14.26 22.17 -23.54
N SER A 136 -13.19 21.41 -23.31
CA SER A 136 -13.14 19.97 -23.61
C SER A 136 -12.64 19.20 -22.39
N ALA A 137 -13.13 17.98 -22.22
CA ALA A 137 -12.76 17.10 -21.12
C ALA A 137 -12.53 15.65 -21.62
N GLU A 138 -11.39 15.06 -21.28
CA GLU A 138 -11.06 13.69 -21.64
C GLU A 138 -10.53 12.89 -20.45
N ILE A 139 -10.92 11.62 -20.41
CA ILE A 139 -10.39 10.63 -19.47
C ILE A 139 -9.06 10.11 -19.98
N TYR A 140 -8.10 9.97 -19.06
CA TYR A 140 -6.78 9.42 -19.30
C TYR A 140 -6.45 8.35 -18.26
N ASP A 141 -6.95 7.15 -18.51
CA ASP A 141 -6.88 6.01 -17.62
C ASP A 141 -6.21 4.78 -18.30
N GLY A 142 -6.18 3.65 -17.59
CA GLY A 142 -5.64 2.39 -18.10
C GLY A 142 -6.40 1.86 -19.33
N ASP A 143 -7.68 2.20 -19.48
CA ASP A 143 -8.55 1.71 -20.57
C ASP A 143 -8.56 2.66 -21.79
N THR A 144 -7.90 3.81 -21.69
CA THR A 144 -7.79 4.80 -22.77
C THR A 144 -6.95 4.24 -23.94
N PRO A 145 -7.51 4.07 -25.15
CA PRO A 145 -6.80 3.48 -26.29
C PRO A 145 -5.57 4.29 -26.72
N GLN A 146 -4.54 3.62 -27.25
CA GLN A 146 -3.28 4.27 -27.65
C GLN A 146 -3.47 5.40 -28.66
N SER A 147 -4.37 5.24 -29.64
CA SER A 147 -4.72 6.29 -30.61
C SER A 147 -5.28 7.54 -29.93
N LYS A 148 -6.14 7.36 -28.93
CA LYS A 148 -6.71 8.44 -28.12
C LYS A 148 -5.65 9.11 -27.25
N ARG A 149 -4.74 8.33 -26.64
CA ARG A 149 -3.60 8.88 -25.87
C ARG A 149 -2.73 9.80 -26.72
N THR A 150 -2.39 9.37 -27.94
CA THR A 150 -1.61 10.20 -28.88
C THR A 150 -2.35 11.49 -29.25
N LYS A 151 -3.67 11.42 -29.48
CA LYS A 151 -4.49 12.62 -29.75
C LYS A 151 -4.48 13.60 -28.58
N ILE A 152 -4.68 13.10 -27.36
CA ILE A 152 -4.67 13.92 -26.13
C ILE A 152 -3.32 14.61 -25.95
N LEU A 153 -2.20 13.91 -26.12
CA LEU A 153 -0.87 14.52 -25.98
C LEU A 153 -0.60 15.59 -27.05
N ARG A 154 -1.06 15.38 -28.28
CA ARG A 154 -0.87 16.33 -29.38
C ARG A 154 -1.70 17.61 -29.17
N THR A 155 -2.95 17.45 -28.74
CA THR A 155 -3.92 18.52 -28.53
C THR A 155 -4.62 18.31 -27.19
N PRO A 156 -4.00 18.75 -26.07
CA PRO A 156 -4.55 18.53 -24.73
C PRO A 156 -5.90 19.25 -24.56
N PRO A 157 -6.88 18.60 -23.92
CA PRO A 157 -8.17 19.21 -23.61
C PRO A 157 -8.03 20.21 -22.46
N SER A 158 -9.09 21.00 -22.21
CA SER A 158 -9.15 21.94 -21.09
C SER A 158 -9.08 21.22 -19.74
N ILE A 159 -9.68 20.03 -19.65
CA ILE A 159 -9.75 19.22 -18.43
C ILE A 159 -9.28 17.79 -18.73
N ILE A 160 -8.32 17.30 -17.94
CA ILE A 160 -7.86 15.90 -17.98
C ILE A 160 -8.32 15.19 -16.72
N ILE A 161 -8.87 13.98 -16.90
CA ILE A 161 -9.44 13.17 -15.84
C ILE A 161 -8.66 11.84 -15.74
N PRO A 162 -7.57 11.76 -14.95
CA PRO A 162 -6.86 10.51 -14.72
C PRO A 162 -7.27 9.87 -13.39
N ASN A 163 -6.90 8.59 -13.21
CA ASN A 163 -6.77 8.00 -11.88
C ASN A 163 -5.34 8.18 -11.34
N PRO A 164 -5.14 7.96 -10.02
CA PRO A 164 -3.81 8.02 -9.42
C PRO A 164 -2.77 7.12 -10.07
N ASP A 165 -3.16 5.92 -10.52
CA ASP A 165 -2.28 4.98 -11.20
C ASP A 165 -1.70 5.60 -12.48
N MET A 166 -2.52 6.28 -13.29
CA MET A 166 -2.08 6.94 -14.52
C MET A 166 -1.38 8.27 -14.28
N LEU A 167 -1.74 9.01 -13.22
CA LEU A 167 -0.97 10.16 -12.76
C LEU A 167 0.48 9.72 -12.45
N HIS A 168 0.62 8.69 -11.62
CA HIS A 168 1.91 8.11 -11.24
C HIS A 168 2.73 7.58 -12.42
N ARG A 169 2.12 6.69 -13.24
CA ARG A 169 2.85 5.93 -14.28
C ARG A 169 3.08 6.70 -15.56
N SER A 170 2.14 7.57 -15.96
CA SER A 170 2.08 8.12 -17.32
C SER A 170 2.20 9.63 -17.42
N ILE A 171 1.70 10.37 -16.42
CA ILE A 171 1.77 11.84 -16.44
C ILE A 171 3.10 12.29 -15.82
N LEU A 172 3.36 11.93 -14.57
CA LEU A 172 4.57 12.36 -13.86
C LEU A 172 5.84 11.76 -14.49
N GLY A 173 5.88 10.44 -14.65
CA GLY A 173 7.02 9.74 -15.26
C GLY A 173 7.31 10.08 -16.73
N TYR A 174 6.43 10.84 -17.41
CA TYR A 174 6.65 11.36 -18.76
C TYR A 174 6.22 12.83 -18.89
N HIS A 175 6.44 13.64 -17.84
CA HIS A 175 5.93 15.01 -17.76
C HIS A 175 6.35 15.90 -18.95
N SER A 176 7.51 15.65 -19.55
CA SER A 176 7.96 16.35 -20.77
C SER A 176 6.99 16.20 -21.95
N LYS A 177 6.32 15.05 -22.09
CA LYS A 177 5.27 14.86 -23.11
C LYS A 177 3.98 15.64 -22.79
N TRP A 178 3.79 15.96 -21.51
CA TRP A 178 2.64 16.70 -20.98
C TRP A 178 2.92 18.20 -20.81
N GLU A 179 4.07 18.69 -21.26
CA GLU A 179 4.50 20.09 -21.09
C GLU A 179 3.42 21.09 -21.50
N LYS A 180 2.77 20.89 -22.66
CA LYS A 180 1.69 21.78 -23.15
C LYS A 180 0.50 21.91 -22.19
N PHE A 181 0.22 20.86 -21.43
CA PHE A 181 -0.87 20.84 -20.45
C PHE A 181 -0.40 21.37 -19.10
N LEU A 182 0.74 20.88 -18.61
CA LEU A 182 1.28 21.23 -17.28
C LEU A 182 1.67 22.71 -17.18
N LYS A 183 2.16 23.31 -18.27
CA LYS A 183 2.44 24.75 -18.34
C LYS A 183 1.22 25.65 -18.24
N GLU A 184 0.01 25.11 -18.36
CA GLU A 184 -1.25 25.89 -18.26
C GLU A 184 -2.20 25.37 -17.18
N MET A 185 -1.74 24.42 -16.37
CA MET A 185 -2.54 23.82 -15.30
C MET A 185 -2.66 24.77 -14.11
N ASP A 186 -3.87 25.24 -13.85
CA ASP A 186 -4.16 26.15 -12.74
C ASP A 186 -4.87 25.42 -11.58
N PHE A 187 -5.57 24.31 -11.85
CA PHE A 187 -6.33 23.57 -10.83
C PHE A 187 -5.96 22.09 -10.72
N LEU A 188 -5.99 21.62 -9.48
CA LEU A 188 -6.07 20.20 -9.13
C LEU A 188 -7.37 19.95 -8.36
N VAL A 189 -8.25 19.12 -8.91
CA VAL A 189 -9.44 18.64 -8.22
C VAL A 189 -9.15 17.26 -7.64
N LEU A 190 -9.39 17.10 -6.33
CA LEU A 190 -9.24 15.84 -5.61
C LEU A 190 -10.62 15.38 -5.15
N ASP A 191 -11.25 14.47 -5.91
CA ASP A 191 -12.54 13.94 -5.51
C ASP A 191 -12.40 12.71 -4.62
N GLU A 192 -13.42 12.49 -3.77
CA GLU A 192 -13.51 11.42 -2.79
C GLU A 192 -12.26 11.28 -1.90
N LEU A 193 -11.83 12.40 -1.30
CA LEU A 193 -10.59 12.52 -0.52
C LEU A 193 -10.41 11.39 0.53
N HIS A 194 -11.49 11.01 1.22
CA HIS A 194 -11.50 9.93 2.21
C HIS A 194 -11.07 8.55 1.69
N THR A 195 -11.01 8.35 0.37
CA THR A 195 -10.50 7.12 -0.25
C THR A 195 -8.97 7.07 -0.30
N TYR A 196 -8.29 8.21 -0.27
CA TYR A 196 -6.83 8.32 -0.25
C TYR A 196 -6.33 8.17 1.19
N ARG A 197 -6.44 6.96 1.75
CA ARG A 197 -6.05 6.63 3.12
C ARG A 197 -5.22 5.35 3.21
N GLY A 198 -4.63 5.08 4.38
CA GLY A 198 -3.79 3.92 4.62
C GLY A 198 -2.61 3.87 3.65
N VAL A 199 -2.22 2.65 3.23
CA VAL A 199 -1.15 2.43 2.24
C VAL A 199 -1.35 3.27 0.97
N PHE A 200 -2.55 3.19 0.39
CA PHE A 200 -2.86 3.91 -0.85
C PHE A 200 -2.70 5.42 -0.65
N GLY A 201 -3.29 5.96 0.42
CA GLY A 201 -3.15 7.38 0.77
C GLY A 201 -1.70 7.81 0.98
N SER A 202 -0.88 7.02 1.68
CA SER A 202 0.56 7.28 1.86
C SER A 202 1.32 7.35 0.53
N HIS A 203 0.98 6.51 -0.46
CA HIS A 203 1.49 6.66 -1.83
C HIS A 203 1.01 7.96 -2.50
N ILE A 204 -0.28 8.29 -2.36
CA ILE A 204 -0.86 9.52 -2.93
C ILE A 204 -0.16 10.77 -2.40
N VAL A 205 0.22 10.81 -1.11
CA VAL A 205 1.03 11.91 -0.56
C VAL A 205 2.26 12.14 -1.42
N GLN A 206 3.03 11.09 -1.72
CA GLN A 206 4.27 11.21 -2.49
C GLN A 206 4.03 11.51 -3.97
N VAL A 207 2.95 10.96 -4.56
CA VAL A 207 2.52 11.27 -5.94
C VAL A 207 2.13 12.75 -6.06
N LEU A 208 1.43 13.32 -5.08
CA LEU A 208 1.06 14.73 -5.06
C LEU A 208 2.27 15.64 -4.85
N LYS A 209 3.19 15.30 -3.95
CA LYS A 209 4.48 16.01 -3.81
C LYS A 209 5.24 16.09 -5.14
N ARG A 210 5.34 14.97 -5.87
CA ARG A 210 5.94 14.92 -7.21
C ARG A 210 5.18 15.79 -8.21
N LEU A 211 3.85 15.75 -8.21
CA LEU A 211 3.02 16.62 -9.05
C LEU A 211 3.27 18.11 -8.77
N PHE A 212 3.32 18.52 -7.50
CA PHE A 212 3.58 19.91 -7.15
C PHE A 212 4.99 20.35 -7.56
N ARG A 213 5.99 19.51 -7.36
CA ARG A 213 7.36 19.75 -7.81
C ARG A 213 7.45 19.94 -9.33
N ILE A 214 6.79 19.09 -10.10
CA ILE A 214 6.73 19.19 -11.56
C ILE A 214 5.93 20.42 -12.00
N SER A 215 4.82 20.73 -11.33
CA SER A 215 4.02 21.93 -11.59
C SER A 215 4.84 23.20 -11.36
N GLU A 216 5.57 23.27 -10.25
CA GLU A 216 6.45 24.40 -9.91
C GLU A 216 7.61 24.52 -10.91
N PHE A 217 8.18 23.40 -11.39
CA PHE A 217 9.15 23.39 -12.48
C PHE A 217 8.61 24.02 -13.77
N TYR A 218 7.32 23.80 -14.08
CA TYR A 218 6.65 24.45 -15.21
C TYR A 218 6.10 25.86 -14.88
N GLY A 219 6.45 26.43 -13.72
CA GLY A 219 6.07 27.78 -13.32
C GLY A 219 4.63 27.93 -12.82
N LYS A 220 3.98 26.84 -12.43
CA LYS A 220 2.58 26.82 -11.98
C LYS A 220 2.44 26.50 -10.50
N LYS A 221 1.73 27.38 -9.79
CA LYS A 221 1.21 27.13 -8.44
C LYS A 221 -0.27 26.79 -8.53
N LEU A 222 -0.59 25.51 -8.34
CA LEU A 222 -1.96 25.00 -8.45
C LEU A 222 -2.83 25.51 -7.31
N GLN A 223 -4.11 25.75 -7.61
CA GLN A 223 -5.19 25.84 -6.64
C GLN A 223 -5.88 24.48 -6.49
N LEU A 224 -6.15 24.07 -5.25
CA LEU A 224 -6.69 22.75 -4.93
C LEU A 224 -8.15 22.85 -4.52
N ILE A 225 -8.98 21.99 -5.12
CA ILE A 225 -10.39 21.85 -4.74
C ILE A 225 -10.62 20.38 -4.42
N ALA A 226 -10.84 20.07 -3.15
CA ALA A 226 -11.10 18.73 -2.67
C ALA A 226 -12.59 18.52 -2.38
N SER A 227 -13.04 17.29 -2.56
CA SER A 227 -14.40 16.83 -2.29
C SER A 227 -14.32 15.53 -1.51
N SER A 228 -15.17 15.36 -0.49
CA SER A 228 -15.23 14.15 0.31
C SER A 228 -16.62 13.88 0.86
N ALA A 229 -16.90 12.61 1.16
CA ALA A 229 -17.91 12.27 2.15
C ALA A 229 -17.50 12.75 3.56
N THR A 230 -18.48 12.79 4.46
CA THR A 230 -18.28 13.19 5.85
C THR A 230 -17.32 12.25 6.57
N ILE A 231 -16.25 12.81 7.12
CA ILE A 231 -15.20 12.15 7.92
C ILE A 231 -14.88 13.04 9.13
N ALA A 232 -14.27 12.50 10.19
CA ALA A 232 -13.97 13.29 11.39
C ALA A 232 -12.90 14.35 11.18
N ASN A 233 -11.91 14.09 10.31
CA ASN A 233 -10.70 14.90 10.21
C ASN A 233 -10.39 15.37 8.76
N PRO A 234 -11.33 16.02 8.05
CA PRO A 234 -11.13 16.36 6.65
C PRO A 234 -10.02 17.37 6.39
N ALA A 235 -9.85 18.38 7.26
CA ALA A 235 -8.77 19.35 7.17
C ALA A 235 -7.40 18.68 7.33
N GLU A 236 -7.28 17.83 8.36
CA GLU A 236 -6.06 17.09 8.66
C GLU A 236 -5.69 16.15 7.51
N LEU A 237 -6.65 15.39 6.98
CA LEU A 237 -6.42 14.51 5.83
C LEU A 237 -5.97 15.29 4.60
N ALA A 238 -6.67 16.38 4.25
CA ALA A 238 -6.31 17.21 3.10
C ALA A 238 -4.90 17.78 3.25
N SER A 239 -4.56 18.26 4.45
CA SER A 239 -3.23 18.77 4.77
C SER A 239 -2.16 17.67 4.74
N ALA A 240 -2.44 16.49 5.30
CA ALA A 240 -1.51 15.37 5.28
C ALA A 240 -1.22 14.88 3.85
N LEU A 241 -2.24 14.85 2.99
CA LEU A 241 -2.11 14.46 1.58
C LEU A 241 -1.33 15.47 0.74
N THR A 242 -1.48 16.76 1.01
CA THR A 242 -1.03 17.83 0.09
C THR A 242 0.10 18.69 0.65
N GLY A 243 0.31 18.68 1.96
CA GLY A 243 1.19 19.62 2.67
C GLY A 243 0.67 21.07 2.68
N ARG A 244 -0.64 21.29 2.49
CA ARG A 244 -1.27 22.62 2.41
C ARG A 244 -2.47 22.74 3.32
N GLU A 245 -2.74 23.96 3.79
CA GLU A 245 -3.95 24.24 4.57
C GLU A 245 -5.18 24.38 3.68
N PHE A 246 -6.32 23.86 4.15
CA PHE A 246 -7.60 23.90 3.44
C PHE A 246 -8.65 24.65 4.24
N LYS A 247 -9.53 25.38 3.55
CA LYS A 247 -10.81 25.82 4.12
C LYS A 247 -11.85 24.71 3.94
N VAL A 248 -12.31 24.17 5.06
CA VAL A 248 -13.33 23.12 5.08
C VAL A 248 -14.73 23.75 4.98
N ILE A 249 -15.54 23.19 4.09
CA ILE A 249 -16.95 23.52 3.92
C ILE A 249 -17.75 22.27 4.28
N ASP A 250 -18.28 22.21 5.49
CA ASP A 250 -18.99 21.07 6.07
C ASP A 250 -20.50 21.31 6.23
N GLN A 251 -20.96 22.55 6.04
CA GLN A 251 -22.38 22.89 6.00
C GLN A 251 -23.03 22.25 4.78
N ASN A 252 -24.13 21.50 4.99
CA ASN A 252 -24.90 20.92 3.90
C ASN A 252 -26.23 21.65 3.73
N GLY A 253 -26.35 22.36 2.61
CA GLY A 253 -27.57 23.08 2.19
C GLY A 253 -28.53 22.25 1.35
N ALA A 254 -28.21 21.01 0.98
CA ALA A 254 -29.12 20.16 0.21
C ALA A 254 -30.28 19.63 1.07
N ALA A 255 -31.48 19.53 0.48
CA ALA A 255 -32.63 18.89 1.12
C ALA A 255 -32.33 17.43 1.47
N ARG A 256 -32.93 16.98 2.57
CA ARG A 256 -32.92 15.59 3.02
C ARG A 256 -34.35 15.15 3.29
N ALA A 257 -34.81 14.09 2.63
CA ALA A 257 -36.09 13.49 2.96
C ALA A 257 -36.03 12.76 4.32
N PRO A 258 -37.17 12.57 5.02
CA PRO A 258 -37.21 11.75 6.23
C PRO A 258 -36.70 10.33 5.98
N ARG A 259 -36.01 9.73 6.95
CA ARG A 259 -35.44 8.39 6.83
C ARG A 259 -35.72 7.55 8.06
N HIS A 260 -35.99 6.27 7.85
CA HIS A 260 -36.08 5.27 8.89
C HIS A 260 -34.82 4.41 8.89
N PHE A 261 -34.29 4.11 10.07
CA PHE A 261 -33.17 3.20 10.26
C PHE A 261 -33.60 2.03 11.15
N LEU A 262 -33.54 0.80 10.65
CA LEU A 262 -33.85 -0.41 11.39
C LEU A 262 -32.58 -1.21 11.67
N PHE A 263 -32.42 -1.63 12.92
CA PHE A 263 -31.41 -2.63 13.31
C PHE A 263 -32.12 -3.97 13.49
N LEU A 264 -31.64 -4.99 12.78
CA LEU A 264 -32.16 -6.35 12.85
C LEU A 264 -31.08 -7.33 13.30
N ASN A 265 -31.36 -8.14 14.30
CA ASN A 265 -30.45 -9.16 14.82
C ASN A 265 -31.06 -10.57 14.73
N PRO A 266 -30.78 -11.31 13.64
CA PRO A 266 -31.25 -12.69 13.48
C PRO A 266 -30.63 -13.64 14.52
N GLN A 267 -31.44 -14.47 15.17
CA GLN A 267 -30.97 -15.44 16.19
C GLN A 267 -30.89 -16.88 15.68
N GLU A 268 -31.90 -17.37 14.94
CA GLU A 268 -31.98 -18.78 14.51
C GLU A 268 -31.69 -19.01 13.02
N LEU A 269 -31.99 -18.02 12.18
CA LEU A 269 -31.77 -18.09 10.75
C LEU A 269 -30.48 -17.38 10.37
N SER A 270 -29.83 -17.85 9.31
CA SER A 270 -28.68 -17.13 8.76
C SER A 270 -29.07 -15.70 8.37
N THR A 271 -28.20 -14.73 8.67
CA THR A 271 -28.40 -13.31 8.31
C THR A 271 -28.71 -13.14 6.83
N TYR A 272 -28.11 -13.96 5.97
CA TYR A 272 -28.32 -13.94 4.53
C TYR A 272 -29.73 -14.41 4.13
N THR A 273 -30.30 -15.38 4.85
CA THR A 273 -31.69 -15.84 4.63
C THR A 273 -32.68 -14.75 5.01
N VAL A 274 -32.46 -14.07 6.15
CA VAL A 274 -33.29 -12.94 6.58
C VAL A 274 -33.19 -11.78 5.58
N ALA A 275 -31.99 -11.50 5.07
CA ALA A 275 -31.77 -10.50 4.02
C ALA A 275 -32.59 -10.80 2.76
N ALA A 276 -32.56 -12.06 2.28
CA ALA A 276 -33.34 -12.48 1.11
C ALA A 276 -34.86 -12.31 1.35
N ARG A 277 -35.34 -12.67 2.55
CA ARG A 277 -36.76 -12.50 2.92
C ARG A 277 -37.16 -11.02 2.95
N LEU A 278 -36.37 -10.16 3.59
CA LEU A 278 -36.62 -8.73 3.68
C LEU A 278 -36.59 -8.08 2.29
N PHE A 279 -35.57 -8.39 1.48
CA PHE A 279 -35.44 -7.88 0.11
C PHE A 279 -36.64 -8.25 -0.74
N ARG A 280 -37.06 -9.53 -0.70
CA ARG A 280 -38.25 -10.01 -1.42
C ARG A 280 -39.50 -9.24 -0.98
N ARG A 281 -39.76 -9.12 0.33
CA ARG A 281 -40.94 -8.40 0.86
C ARG A 281 -40.96 -6.93 0.42
N SER A 282 -39.83 -6.24 0.45
CA SER A 282 -39.73 -4.85 0.00
C SER A 282 -40.07 -4.71 -1.49
N VAL A 283 -39.48 -5.56 -2.34
CA VAL A 283 -39.75 -5.56 -3.79
C VAL A 283 -41.19 -5.94 -4.10
N GLU A 284 -41.77 -6.94 -3.43
CA GLU A 284 -43.18 -7.33 -3.60
C GLU A 284 -44.16 -6.24 -3.15
N SER A 285 -43.74 -5.37 -2.23
CA SER A 285 -44.50 -4.18 -1.80
C SER A 285 -44.43 -3.03 -2.81
N GLY A 286 -43.69 -3.21 -3.91
CA GLY A 286 -43.47 -2.21 -4.95
C GLY A 286 -42.39 -1.18 -4.62
N LEU A 287 -41.59 -1.43 -3.58
CA LEU A 287 -40.50 -0.53 -3.16
C LEU A 287 -39.20 -0.90 -3.87
N LYS A 288 -38.55 0.09 -4.47
CA LYS A 288 -37.27 -0.08 -5.14
C LYS A 288 -36.17 -0.35 -4.11
N THR A 289 -35.55 -1.52 -4.18
CA THR A 289 -34.73 -2.04 -3.07
C THR A 289 -33.30 -2.38 -3.51
N ILE A 290 -32.31 -1.93 -2.74
CA ILE A 290 -30.92 -2.36 -2.86
C ILE A 290 -30.51 -3.17 -1.64
N ALA A 291 -29.77 -4.27 -1.84
CA ALA A 291 -29.13 -5.01 -0.76
C ALA A 291 -27.61 -5.07 -0.97
N PHE A 292 -26.84 -4.63 0.02
CA PHE A 292 -25.38 -4.71 0.03
C PHE A 292 -24.91 -5.94 0.81
N THR A 293 -24.03 -6.73 0.19
CA THR A 293 -23.41 -7.93 0.75
C THR A 293 -21.89 -7.82 0.75
N LYS A 294 -21.20 -8.49 1.69
CA LYS A 294 -19.73 -8.40 1.82
C LYS A 294 -18.96 -9.17 0.74
N ALA A 295 -19.55 -10.20 0.14
CA ALA A 295 -18.85 -11.10 -0.78
C ALA A 295 -19.67 -11.44 -2.02
N ARG A 296 -19.00 -11.56 -3.17
CA ARG A 296 -19.61 -11.88 -4.47
C ARG A 296 -20.42 -13.18 -4.45
N LYS A 297 -19.91 -14.22 -3.79
CA LYS A 297 -20.61 -15.51 -3.65
C LYS A 297 -21.94 -15.34 -2.92
N ILE A 298 -21.95 -14.56 -1.84
CA ILE A 298 -23.17 -14.26 -1.08
C ILE A 298 -24.15 -13.43 -1.91
N THR A 299 -23.67 -12.46 -2.70
CA THR A 299 -24.50 -11.68 -3.63
C THR A 299 -25.33 -12.59 -4.54
N GLU A 300 -24.68 -13.57 -5.17
CA GLU A 300 -25.33 -14.52 -6.07
C GLU A 300 -26.27 -15.49 -5.33
N LEU A 301 -25.89 -15.94 -4.13
CA LEU A 301 -26.71 -16.82 -3.31
C LEU A 301 -28.00 -16.13 -2.83
N VAL A 302 -27.90 -14.90 -2.32
CA VAL A 302 -29.08 -14.12 -1.91
C VAL A 302 -29.99 -13.87 -3.11
N TYR A 303 -29.43 -13.53 -4.28
CA TYR A 303 -30.22 -13.40 -5.51
C TYR A 303 -30.94 -14.71 -5.87
N THR A 304 -30.21 -15.82 -5.86
CA THR A 304 -30.76 -17.15 -6.15
C THR A 304 -31.91 -17.50 -5.22
N TRP A 305 -31.76 -17.27 -3.90
CA TRP A 305 -32.82 -17.55 -2.92
C TRP A 305 -34.04 -16.65 -3.11
N VAL A 306 -33.85 -15.39 -3.49
CA VAL A 306 -34.97 -14.49 -3.82
C VAL A 306 -35.75 -15.02 -5.03
N ILE A 307 -35.06 -15.40 -6.11
CA ILE A 307 -35.70 -15.92 -7.32
C ILE A 307 -36.36 -17.27 -7.09
N GLN A 308 -35.73 -18.19 -6.37
CA GLN A 308 -36.32 -19.49 -6.03
C GLN A 308 -37.61 -19.32 -5.22
N ALA A 309 -37.63 -18.38 -4.27
CA ALA A 309 -38.79 -18.11 -3.44
C ALA A 309 -39.89 -17.29 -4.15
N ALA A 310 -39.54 -16.51 -5.18
CA ALA A 310 -40.47 -15.73 -5.99
C ALA A 310 -40.05 -15.66 -7.47
N PRO A 311 -40.31 -16.71 -8.27
CA PRO A 311 -39.87 -16.80 -9.67
C PRO A 311 -40.36 -15.65 -10.56
N LYS A 312 -41.54 -15.09 -10.24
CA LYS A 312 -42.13 -13.91 -10.92
C LYS A 312 -41.26 -12.65 -10.87
N LEU A 313 -40.26 -12.59 -9.98
CA LEU A 313 -39.36 -11.44 -9.84
C LEU A 313 -38.11 -11.53 -10.73
N ALA A 314 -37.89 -12.64 -11.46
CA ALA A 314 -36.69 -12.87 -12.25
C ALA A 314 -36.33 -11.72 -13.21
N ASP A 315 -37.34 -11.12 -13.86
CA ASP A 315 -37.13 -10.00 -14.78
C ASP A 315 -37.08 -8.63 -14.09
N LYS A 316 -37.29 -8.59 -12.77
CA LYS A 316 -37.42 -7.36 -11.95
C LYS A 316 -36.30 -7.18 -10.95
N VAL A 317 -35.48 -8.19 -10.70
CA VAL A 317 -34.33 -8.07 -9.78
C VAL A 317 -33.06 -8.61 -10.42
N SER A 318 -31.91 -8.11 -10.01
CA SER A 318 -30.61 -8.57 -10.52
C SER A 318 -29.56 -8.61 -9.41
N ALA A 319 -28.58 -9.50 -9.53
CA ALA A 319 -27.30 -9.35 -8.83
C ALA A 319 -26.41 -8.32 -9.56
N TYR A 320 -25.49 -7.67 -8.85
CA TYR A 320 -24.50 -6.76 -9.42
C TYR A 320 -23.14 -6.90 -8.70
N ARG A 321 -22.05 -7.02 -9.46
CA ARG A 321 -20.70 -7.09 -8.91
C ARG A 321 -19.65 -6.60 -9.88
N ALA A 322 -18.53 -6.10 -9.35
CA ALA A 322 -17.39 -5.62 -10.14
C ALA A 322 -16.76 -6.68 -11.07
N GLY A 323 -17.08 -7.97 -10.88
CA GLY A 323 -16.60 -9.06 -11.73
C GLY A 323 -17.44 -9.33 -12.99
N TYR A 324 -18.50 -8.55 -13.23
CA TYR A 324 -19.26 -8.57 -14.48
C TYR A 324 -18.52 -7.82 -15.59
N LEU A 325 -18.79 -8.19 -16.83
CA LEU A 325 -18.33 -7.47 -18.01
C LEU A 325 -18.86 -6.03 -17.98
N ALA A 326 -18.12 -5.11 -18.60
CA ALA A 326 -18.51 -3.69 -18.62
C ALA A 326 -19.89 -3.50 -19.27
N GLU A 327 -20.21 -4.26 -20.31
CA GLU A 327 -21.52 -4.23 -20.99
C GLU A 327 -22.65 -4.74 -20.10
N GLU A 328 -22.44 -5.83 -19.36
CA GLU A 328 -23.42 -6.37 -18.39
C GLU A 328 -23.74 -5.35 -17.30
N ARG A 329 -22.70 -4.73 -16.72
CA ARG A 329 -22.87 -3.69 -15.68
C ARG A 329 -23.68 -2.51 -16.19
N ARG A 330 -23.33 -1.99 -17.37
CA ARG A 330 -24.06 -0.89 -18.03
C ARG A 330 -25.51 -1.25 -18.31
N GLY A 331 -25.78 -2.49 -18.72
CA GLY A 331 -27.15 -2.98 -18.92
C GLY A 331 -27.97 -2.94 -17.63
N ILE A 332 -27.42 -3.43 -16.51
CA ILE A 332 -28.10 -3.42 -15.20
C ILE A 332 -28.28 -1.98 -14.69
N GLU A 333 -27.25 -1.14 -14.78
CA GLU A 333 -27.29 0.28 -14.39
C GLU A 333 -28.38 1.04 -15.14
N LYS A 334 -28.43 0.85 -16.47
CA LYS A 334 -29.47 1.47 -17.31
C LYS A 334 -30.87 1.03 -16.89
N LYS A 335 -31.09 -0.29 -16.70
CA LYS A 335 -32.40 -0.82 -16.28
C LYS A 335 -32.83 -0.35 -14.89
N LEU A 336 -31.88 -0.12 -13.98
CA LEU A 336 -32.15 0.47 -12.67
C LEU A 336 -32.57 1.94 -12.80
N PHE A 337 -31.82 2.71 -13.59
CA PHE A 337 -32.09 4.12 -13.84
C PHE A 337 -33.46 4.34 -14.52
N GLU A 338 -33.78 3.54 -15.53
CA GLU A 338 -35.06 3.57 -16.26
C GLU A 338 -36.23 3.00 -15.43
N GLY A 339 -35.95 2.34 -14.30
CA GLY A 339 -36.96 1.77 -13.41
C GLY A 339 -37.54 0.43 -13.89
N GLU A 340 -36.92 -0.23 -14.86
CA GLU A 340 -37.29 -1.58 -15.30
C GLU A 340 -37.01 -2.63 -14.21
N LEU A 341 -35.89 -2.46 -13.49
CA LEU A 341 -35.53 -3.24 -12.31
C LEU A 341 -36.07 -2.58 -11.03
N LEU A 342 -36.74 -3.38 -10.20
CA LEU A 342 -37.26 -3.00 -8.89
C LEU A 342 -36.28 -3.33 -7.75
N GLY A 343 -35.25 -4.15 -8.00
CA GLY A 343 -34.23 -4.34 -6.98
C GLY A 343 -32.90 -4.88 -7.47
N VAL A 344 -31.86 -4.58 -6.71
CA VAL A 344 -30.49 -5.03 -7.00
C VAL A 344 -29.79 -5.52 -5.74
N ILE A 345 -29.11 -6.65 -5.84
CA ILE A 345 -28.26 -7.20 -4.77
C ILE A 345 -26.82 -7.02 -5.21
N SER A 346 -26.04 -6.25 -4.45
CA SER A 346 -24.69 -5.84 -4.85
C SER A 346 -23.65 -6.10 -3.77
N THR A 347 -22.38 -6.19 -4.17
CA THR A 347 -21.26 -5.91 -3.25
C THR A 347 -21.08 -4.41 -3.05
N SER A 348 -19.95 -3.95 -2.52
CA SER A 348 -19.54 -2.53 -2.54
C SER A 348 -19.41 -1.91 -3.94
N ALA A 349 -19.67 -2.65 -5.02
CA ALA A 349 -19.52 -2.16 -6.39
C ALA A 349 -20.51 -1.03 -6.75
N LEU A 350 -21.68 -0.96 -6.10
CA LEU A 350 -22.64 0.15 -6.21
C LEU A 350 -22.57 1.15 -5.03
N GLU A 351 -21.52 1.06 -4.21
CA GLU A 351 -21.32 1.96 -3.07
C GLU A 351 -21.00 3.39 -3.52
N MET A 352 -20.18 3.53 -4.57
CA MET A 352 -19.62 4.80 -5.02
C MET A 352 -19.95 5.12 -6.50
N GLY A 353 -20.18 6.40 -6.77
CA GLY A 353 -20.00 7.02 -8.09
C GLY A 353 -20.92 6.65 -9.25
N ILE A 354 -22.05 5.97 -9.04
CA ILE A 354 -23.03 5.71 -10.10
C ILE A 354 -24.39 6.26 -9.70
N ASP A 355 -25.04 6.99 -10.61
CA ASP A 355 -26.45 7.35 -10.46
C ASP A 355 -27.35 6.15 -10.77
N ILE A 356 -27.76 5.44 -9.73
CA ILE A 356 -28.62 4.24 -9.80
C ILE A 356 -30.12 4.57 -9.71
N GLY A 357 -30.50 5.83 -9.88
CA GLY A 357 -31.89 6.28 -9.82
C GLY A 357 -32.43 6.43 -8.40
N GLU A 358 -33.76 6.48 -8.30
CA GLU A 358 -34.50 6.64 -7.03
C GLU A 358 -34.76 5.27 -6.39
N LEU A 359 -34.17 5.03 -5.21
CA LEU A 359 -34.39 3.82 -4.40
C LEU A 359 -35.08 4.15 -3.08
N ASP A 360 -35.91 3.24 -2.58
CA ASP A 360 -36.73 3.41 -1.38
C ASP A 360 -36.15 2.67 -0.17
N VAL A 361 -35.58 1.47 -0.37
CA VAL A 361 -35.10 0.59 0.71
C VAL A 361 -33.64 0.16 0.48
N CYS A 362 -32.80 0.31 1.50
CA CYS A 362 -31.39 -0.11 1.51
C CYS A 362 -31.21 -1.14 2.62
N ILE A 363 -30.77 -2.35 2.25
CA ILE A 363 -30.51 -3.45 3.16
C ILE A 363 -29.00 -3.64 3.25
N LEU A 364 -28.44 -3.53 4.44
CA LEU A 364 -27.03 -3.75 4.72
C LEU A 364 -26.88 -5.10 5.42
N VAL A 365 -26.32 -6.08 4.70
CA VAL A 365 -26.13 -7.43 5.22
C VAL A 365 -24.76 -7.50 5.92
N GLY A 366 -24.81 -7.25 7.22
CA GLY A 366 -23.65 -6.97 8.07
C GLY A 366 -23.23 -5.51 8.04
N TYR A 367 -22.62 -5.06 9.14
CA TYR A 367 -22.05 -3.73 9.23
C TYR A 367 -20.99 -3.53 8.14
N PRO A 368 -21.09 -2.45 7.33
CA PRO A 368 -20.16 -2.17 6.23
C PRO A 368 -18.67 -2.11 6.60
N GLY A 369 -18.35 -1.87 7.87
CA GLY A 369 -16.98 -1.70 8.37
C GLY A 369 -16.81 -0.35 9.04
N THR A 370 -17.42 0.69 8.47
CA THR A 370 -17.44 2.06 9.02
C THR A 370 -18.82 2.73 8.95
N ILE A 371 -19.06 3.68 9.83
CA ILE A 371 -20.23 4.56 9.91
C ILE A 371 -20.29 5.36 8.62
N THR A 372 -19.15 5.86 8.15
CA THR A 372 -19.05 6.58 6.88
C THR A 372 -19.57 5.73 5.72
N GLN A 373 -19.12 4.48 5.57
CA GLN A 373 -19.61 3.58 4.51
C GLN A 373 -21.08 3.22 4.69
N THR A 374 -21.54 3.08 5.93
CA THR A 374 -22.94 2.83 6.26
C THR A 374 -23.84 3.96 5.74
N TRP A 375 -23.46 5.22 5.99
CA TRP A 375 -24.19 6.37 5.48
C TRP A 375 -24.02 6.60 3.98
N GLN A 376 -22.88 6.24 3.38
CA GLN A 376 -22.72 6.31 1.93
C GLN A 376 -23.64 5.31 1.21
N ARG A 377 -23.67 4.05 1.67
CA ARG A 377 -24.58 3.01 1.14
C ARG A 377 -26.04 3.35 1.43
N GLY A 378 -26.34 3.83 2.63
CA GLY A 378 -27.67 4.31 3.01
C GLY A 378 -28.11 5.57 2.25
N GLY A 379 -27.17 6.42 1.83
CA GLY A 379 -27.43 7.61 1.01
C GLY A 379 -27.86 7.29 -0.43
N ARG A 380 -27.87 6.01 -0.82
CA ARG A 380 -28.44 5.56 -2.10
C ARG A 380 -29.97 5.56 -2.11
N VAL A 381 -30.63 5.66 -0.94
CA VAL A 381 -32.09 5.72 -0.82
C VAL A 381 -32.60 7.08 -0.33
N GLY A 382 -33.84 7.41 -0.70
CA GLY A 382 -34.52 8.63 -0.22
C GLY A 382 -34.11 9.90 -0.96
N ARG A 383 -34.22 9.90 -2.29
CA ARG A 383 -34.08 11.09 -3.14
C ARG A 383 -35.46 11.74 -3.37
N LYS A 384 -35.54 13.08 -3.40
CA LYS A 384 -36.75 13.91 -3.65
C LYS A 384 -37.96 13.65 -2.72
N GLU A 385 -37.89 14.18 -1.50
CA GLU A 385 -39.01 14.29 -0.51
C GLU A 385 -39.70 12.98 -0.05
N ARG A 386 -39.37 11.81 -0.61
CA ARG A 386 -39.93 10.52 -0.20
C ARG A 386 -39.18 9.89 0.98
N GLU A 387 -39.94 9.32 1.91
CA GLU A 387 -39.40 8.51 3.00
C GLU A 387 -38.58 7.33 2.48
N SER A 388 -37.48 7.00 3.17
CA SER A 388 -36.68 5.83 2.86
C SER A 388 -36.37 4.97 4.08
N LEU A 389 -36.03 3.70 3.85
CA LEU A 389 -35.63 2.76 4.89
C LEU A 389 -34.18 2.31 4.66
N ILE A 390 -33.38 2.37 5.72
CA ILE A 390 -32.08 1.70 5.82
C ILE A 390 -32.23 0.60 6.88
N ALA A 391 -31.96 -0.65 6.51
CA ALA A 391 -32.04 -1.80 7.40
C ALA A 391 -30.66 -2.45 7.53
N LEU A 392 -30.07 -2.40 8.73
CA LEU A 392 -28.82 -3.07 9.05
C LEU A 392 -29.10 -4.43 9.71
N LEU A 393 -28.70 -5.51 9.05
CA LEU A 393 -28.82 -6.87 9.57
C LEU A 393 -27.48 -7.30 10.15
N ALA A 394 -27.44 -7.59 11.45
CA ALA A 394 -26.21 -7.94 12.14
C ALA A 394 -25.63 -9.30 11.72
N MET A 395 -24.32 -9.36 11.61
CA MET A 395 -23.53 -10.59 11.59
C MET A 395 -23.12 -10.97 13.03
N PRO A 396 -22.69 -12.21 13.30
CA PRO A 396 -22.34 -12.67 14.65
C PRO A 396 -20.98 -12.14 15.16
N ASN A 397 -20.42 -11.10 14.53
CA ASN A 397 -19.11 -10.54 14.91
C ASN A 397 -19.25 -9.43 15.97
N ALA A 398 -18.14 -9.11 16.64
CA ALA A 398 -18.09 -8.18 17.76
C ALA A 398 -18.71 -6.80 17.48
N LEU A 399 -18.31 -6.17 16.38
CA LEU A 399 -18.72 -4.81 16.07
C LEU A 399 -20.21 -4.72 15.69
N ASP A 400 -20.70 -5.67 14.89
CA ASP A 400 -22.12 -5.77 14.54
C ASP A 400 -22.98 -5.97 15.80
N GLN A 401 -22.60 -6.90 16.67
CA GLN A 401 -23.35 -7.22 17.89
C GLN A 401 -23.28 -6.09 18.94
N TYR A 402 -22.16 -5.37 19.01
CA TYR A 402 -22.04 -4.16 19.82
C TYR A 402 -23.09 -3.13 19.43
N PHE A 403 -23.26 -2.84 18.13
CA PHE A 403 -24.30 -1.90 17.69
C PHE A 403 -25.73 -2.39 17.92
N MET A 404 -25.98 -3.70 17.87
CA MET A 404 -27.30 -4.23 18.22
C MET A 404 -27.62 -3.98 19.71
N LYS A 405 -26.63 -4.11 20.60
CA LYS A 405 -26.81 -3.87 22.04
C LYS A 405 -26.81 -2.38 22.41
N HIS A 406 -26.03 -1.58 21.68
CA HIS A 406 -25.84 -0.15 21.92
C HIS A 406 -26.23 0.67 20.68
N PRO A 407 -27.51 0.65 20.24
CA PRO A 407 -27.90 1.29 18.98
C PRO A 407 -27.70 2.79 18.97
N ARG A 408 -27.82 3.47 20.13
CA ARG A 408 -27.54 4.89 20.25
C ARG A 408 -26.09 5.24 19.95
N ALA A 409 -25.15 4.36 20.34
CA ALA A 409 -23.72 4.58 20.07
C ALA A 409 -23.46 4.74 18.57
N PHE A 410 -24.19 4.06 17.68
CA PHE A 410 -24.06 4.24 16.23
C PHE A 410 -24.45 5.65 15.75
N PHE A 411 -25.55 6.21 16.28
CA PHE A 411 -26.05 7.53 15.85
C PHE A 411 -25.33 8.70 16.53
N GLU A 412 -24.77 8.48 17.72
CA GLU A 412 -24.01 9.46 18.49
C GLU A 412 -22.51 9.45 18.16
N SER A 413 -22.02 8.38 17.56
CA SER A 413 -20.62 8.25 17.16
C SER A 413 -20.21 9.30 16.12
N SER A 414 -19.02 9.84 16.31
CA SER A 414 -18.35 10.62 15.26
C SER A 414 -18.00 9.72 14.08
N TYR A 415 -17.92 10.30 12.89
CA TYR A 415 -17.35 9.61 11.72
C TYR A 415 -15.91 9.18 11.99
N GLU A 416 -15.44 8.15 11.31
CA GLU A 416 -14.07 7.67 11.45
C GLU A 416 -13.04 8.68 10.92
N ALA A 417 -11.85 8.69 11.53
CA ALA A 417 -10.72 9.46 11.03
C ALA A 417 -10.01 8.69 9.91
N ALA A 418 -9.76 9.35 8.77
CA ALA A 418 -8.91 8.81 7.72
C ALA A 418 -7.45 9.18 8.02
N VAL A 419 -6.57 8.18 8.02
CA VAL A 419 -5.14 8.34 8.34
C VAL A 419 -4.27 8.01 7.14
N VAL A 420 -3.13 8.69 7.05
CA VAL A 420 -2.05 8.44 6.09
C VAL A 420 -0.74 8.69 6.81
N ASP A 421 0.32 8.06 6.32
CA ASP A 421 1.68 8.28 6.82
C ASP A 421 2.60 8.81 5.71
N PRO A 422 2.86 10.13 5.66
CA PRO A 422 3.82 10.75 4.75
C PRO A 422 5.27 10.30 4.93
N GLN A 423 5.61 9.67 6.06
CA GLN A 423 6.96 9.27 6.47
C GLN A 423 7.17 7.75 6.37
N ASN A 424 6.20 6.98 5.88
CA ASN A 424 6.36 5.54 5.66
C ASN A 424 7.64 5.27 4.84
N LYS A 425 8.66 4.68 5.48
CA LYS A 425 10.02 4.55 4.93
C LYS A 425 10.04 3.79 3.59
N PRO A 426 9.43 2.58 3.45
CA PRO A 426 9.37 1.87 2.17
C PRO A 426 8.73 2.68 1.03
N ILE A 427 7.59 3.32 1.30
CA ILE A 427 6.86 4.12 0.29
C ILE A 427 7.67 5.35 -0.11
N LEU A 428 8.21 6.07 0.88
CA LEU A 428 9.01 7.27 0.64
C LEU A 428 10.27 6.94 -0.18
N LYS A 429 11.00 5.87 0.18
CA LYS A 429 12.18 5.39 -0.55
C LYS A 429 11.87 5.13 -2.03
N ALA A 430 10.80 4.39 -2.32
CA ALA A 430 10.37 4.11 -3.70
C ALA A 430 10.02 5.38 -4.48
N HIS A 431 9.42 6.37 -3.81
CA HIS A 431 9.03 7.63 -4.45
C HIS A 431 10.16 8.66 -4.58
N ILE A 432 11.19 8.62 -3.74
CA ILE A 432 12.42 9.41 -3.92
C ILE A 432 13.09 9.03 -5.24
N GLU A 433 13.23 7.74 -5.54
CA GLU A 433 13.78 7.29 -6.82
C GLU A 433 12.91 7.78 -7.99
N CYS A 434 11.57 7.66 -7.89
CA CYS A 434 10.67 8.19 -8.90
C CYS A 434 10.84 9.70 -9.11
N ALA A 435 10.88 10.48 -8.03
CA ALA A 435 11.06 11.92 -8.09
C ALA A 435 12.40 12.29 -8.75
N ALA A 436 13.47 11.57 -8.42
CA ALA A 436 14.81 11.79 -8.97
C ALA A 436 14.94 11.39 -10.45
N SER A 437 14.12 10.44 -10.93
CA SER A 437 14.01 10.10 -12.35
C SER A 437 13.24 11.14 -13.15
N GLU A 438 12.33 11.87 -12.52
CA GLU A 438 11.52 12.91 -13.17
C GLU A 438 12.31 14.21 -13.29
N LEU A 439 12.85 14.68 -12.17
CA LEU A 439 13.69 15.88 -12.08
C LEU A 439 14.80 15.61 -11.06
N ALA A 440 16.00 16.13 -11.26
CA ALA A 440 17.08 16.02 -10.28
C ALA A 440 16.68 16.69 -8.95
N ILE A 441 16.84 16.01 -7.82
CA ILE A 441 16.40 16.47 -6.49
C ILE A 441 17.54 17.28 -5.84
N PRO A 442 17.39 18.60 -5.62
CA PRO A 442 18.35 19.36 -4.81
C PRO A 442 18.44 18.83 -3.38
N VAL A 443 19.57 19.02 -2.70
CA VAL A 443 19.76 18.58 -1.30
C VAL A 443 18.70 19.20 -0.36
N ASP A 444 18.31 20.44 -0.64
CA ASP A 444 17.33 21.24 0.06
C ASP A 444 15.94 21.26 -0.63
N ASP A 445 15.63 20.25 -1.46
CA ASP A 445 14.34 20.14 -2.15
C ASP A 445 13.17 20.33 -1.17
N ARG A 446 12.22 21.18 -1.55
CA ARG A 446 11.08 21.54 -0.70
C ARG A 446 10.22 20.33 -0.31
N TYR A 447 10.09 19.35 -1.20
CA TYR A 447 9.20 18.20 -1.05
C TYR A 447 9.93 16.94 -0.60
N PHE A 448 11.18 16.76 -1.02
CA PHE A 448 12.06 15.65 -0.68
C PHE A 448 13.41 16.12 -0.11
N PRO A 449 13.43 16.88 1.01
CA PRO A 449 14.67 17.40 1.57
C PRO A 449 15.49 16.25 2.17
N GLN A 450 16.78 16.16 1.78
CA GLN A 450 17.67 15.10 2.27
C GLN A 450 17.77 15.11 3.80
N ALA A 451 17.77 16.30 4.41
CA ALA A 451 17.91 16.47 5.86
C ALA A 451 16.77 15.81 6.68
N LYS A 452 15.59 15.57 6.10
CA LYS A 452 14.49 14.89 6.81
C LYS A 452 14.58 13.38 6.79
N SER A 453 15.32 12.80 5.84
CA SER A 453 15.43 11.36 5.67
C SER A 453 16.82 10.96 5.13
N PRO A 454 17.92 11.34 5.82
CA PRO A 454 19.28 11.14 5.32
C PRO A 454 19.59 9.66 5.08
N GLU A 455 19.11 8.80 5.99
CA GLU A 455 19.21 7.34 5.94
C GLU A 455 18.70 6.77 4.61
N LEU A 456 17.50 7.17 4.16
CA LEU A 456 16.91 6.67 2.91
C LEU A 456 17.69 7.11 1.66
N PHE A 457 18.23 8.33 1.65
CA PHE A 457 19.09 8.79 0.55
C PHE A 457 20.42 8.03 0.54
N ASP A 458 20.99 7.75 1.71
CA ASP A 458 22.21 6.97 1.83
C ASP A 458 22.02 5.51 1.42
N GLU A 459 20.92 4.87 1.82
CA GLU A 459 20.53 3.54 1.36
C GLU A 459 20.35 3.49 -0.17
N LEU A 460 19.60 4.43 -0.77
CA LEU A 460 19.39 4.44 -2.22
C LEU A 460 20.68 4.67 -3.00
N LYS A 461 21.61 5.47 -2.46
CA LYS A 461 22.95 5.63 -3.04
C LYS A 461 23.77 4.36 -2.91
N GLN A 462 23.75 3.74 -1.74
CA GLN A 462 24.40 2.44 -1.50
C GLN A 462 23.81 1.35 -2.39
N GLU A 463 22.53 1.38 -2.73
CA GLU A 463 21.89 0.44 -3.67
C GLU A 463 22.24 0.74 -5.15
N GLY A 464 22.91 1.86 -5.45
CA GLY A 464 23.17 2.30 -6.83
C GLY A 464 21.92 2.78 -7.58
N ARG A 465 20.79 2.97 -6.89
CA ARG A 465 19.52 3.46 -7.46
C ARG A 465 19.50 4.98 -7.56
N LEU A 466 20.22 5.65 -6.67
CA LEU A 466 20.37 7.09 -6.65
C LEU A 466 21.85 7.47 -6.80
N LEU A 467 22.11 8.43 -7.67
CA LEU A 467 23.44 8.97 -7.94
C LEU A 467 23.46 10.45 -7.57
N GLN A 468 24.62 10.96 -7.17
CA GLN A 468 24.76 12.37 -6.81
C GLN A 468 25.57 13.14 -7.84
N SER A 469 25.06 14.26 -8.33
CA SER A 469 25.78 15.11 -9.27
C SER A 469 27.02 15.72 -8.61
N VAL A 470 28.16 15.64 -9.27
CA VAL A 470 29.39 16.28 -8.80
C VAL A 470 29.29 17.81 -8.87
N LYS A 471 28.49 18.33 -9.80
CA LYS A 471 28.38 19.77 -10.08
C LYS A 471 27.59 20.53 -9.02
N ASP A 472 26.38 20.05 -8.70
CA ASP A 472 25.42 20.77 -7.86
C ASP A 472 24.91 19.93 -6.68
N ARG A 473 25.47 18.73 -6.48
CA ARG A 473 25.09 17.78 -5.42
C ARG A 473 23.63 17.31 -5.49
N SER A 474 22.91 17.60 -6.57
CA SER A 474 21.55 17.09 -6.77
C SER A 474 21.52 15.58 -6.99
N PHE A 475 20.42 14.94 -6.63
CA PHE A 475 20.25 13.50 -6.75
C PHE A 475 19.49 13.13 -8.01
N ARG A 476 19.96 12.09 -8.70
CA ARG A 476 19.36 11.55 -9.93
C ARG A 476 19.14 10.05 -9.79
N ALA A 477 18.03 9.56 -10.33
CA ALA A 477 17.81 8.12 -10.38
C ALA A 477 18.67 7.49 -11.48
N GLN A 478 19.23 6.33 -11.19
CA GLN A 478 19.94 5.53 -12.19
C GLN A 478 18.96 4.90 -13.19
N ARG A 479 17.80 4.46 -12.70
CA ARG A 479 16.74 3.91 -13.54
C ARG A 479 15.94 5.03 -14.19
N ARG A 480 15.64 4.86 -15.48
CA ARG A 480 14.83 5.83 -16.25
C ARG A 480 13.33 5.74 -16.00
N ARG A 481 12.84 4.60 -15.48
CA ARG A 481 11.39 4.33 -15.32
C ARG A 481 11.05 3.59 -14.03
N PRO A 482 11.55 4.03 -12.85
CA PRO A 482 11.26 3.38 -11.57
C PRO A 482 9.77 3.34 -11.24
N GLN A 483 8.97 4.29 -11.74
CA GLN A 483 7.50 4.33 -11.57
C GLN A 483 6.76 3.11 -12.15
N LEU A 484 7.41 2.24 -12.92
CA LEU A 484 6.78 1.01 -13.40
C LEU A 484 6.88 -0.15 -12.40
N GLU A 485 7.77 -0.05 -11.41
CA GLU A 485 7.98 -1.05 -10.36
C GLU A 485 7.22 -0.72 -9.07
N VAL A 486 6.74 0.53 -8.93
CA VAL A 486 5.99 0.96 -7.75
C VAL A 486 4.49 0.69 -7.96
N ASP A 487 3.96 -0.30 -7.22
CA ASP A 487 2.53 -0.49 -7.09
C ASP A 487 1.99 0.40 -5.97
N ILE A 488 1.27 1.46 -6.35
CA ILE A 488 0.72 2.42 -5.38
C ILE A 488 -0.42 1.86 -4.51
N ARG A 489 -0.84 0.61 -4.73
CA ARG A 489 -1.89 -0.07 -3.95
C ARG A 489 -1.32 -1.00 -2.87
N SER A 490 -0.01 -1.22 -2.82
CA SER A 490 0.64 -2.18 -1.91
C SER A 490 1.99 -1.69 -1.41
N ILE A 491 2.51 -2.28 -0.33
CA ILE A 491 3.85 -2.00 0.17
C ILE A 491 4.79 -3.17 -0.09
N GLY A 492 6.00 -2.85 -0.56
CA GLY A 492 7.08 -3.81 -0.77
C GLY A 492 6.90 -4.64 -2.03
N ASP A 493 7.53 -5.82 -2.04
CA ASP A 493 7.53 -6.71 -3.20
C ASP A 493 6.14 -7.28 -3.50
N SER A 494 5.83 -7.42 -4.79
CA SER A 494 4.56 -7.95 -5.28
C SER A 494 4.77 -9.34 -5.88
N TRP A 495 4.02 -10.32 -5.37
CA TRP A 495 4.00 -11.69 -5.86
C TRP A 495 2.93 -11.84 -6.93
N THR A 496 3.24 -12.54 -8.03
CA THR A 496 2.27 -12.80 -9.10
C THR A 496 1.63 -14.18 -8.93
N ILE A 497 0.30 -14.23 -8.96
CA ILE A 497 -0.49 -15.45 -8.80
C ILE A 497 -0.88 -15.97 -10.19
N PHE A 498 -0.48 -17.20 -10.50
CA PHE A 498 -0.72 -17.88 -11.78
C PHE A 498 -1.62 -19.10 -11.60
N LEU A 499 -2.40 -19.43 -12.63
CA LEU A 499 -2.97 -20.77 -12.72
C LEU A 499 -1.85 -21.80 -12.91
N ALA A 500 -1.89 -22.87 -12.12
CA ALA A 500 -1.00 -24.01 -12.28
C ALA A 500 -1.17 -24.61 -13.70
N PRO A 501 -0.07 -24.89 -14.42
CA PRO A 501 -0.15 -25.44 -15.77
C PRO A 501 -0.82 -26.82 -15.76
N LYS A 502 -1.78 -27.04 -16.68
CA LYS A 502 -2.43 -28.36 -16.83
C LYS A 502 -1.51 -29.39 -17.50
N ASN A 503 -0.55 -28.95 -18.33
CA ASN A 503 0.48 -29.74 -19.00
C ASN A 503 1.77 -28.89 -19.12
N ALA A 504 2.95 -29.51 -19.03
CA ALA A 504 4.25 -28.81 -19.06
C ALA A 504 4.56 -28.08 -20.38
N GLU A 505 3.80 -28.32 -21.46
CA GLU A 505 4.15 -27.86 -22.81
C GLU A 505 3.42 -26.57 -23.27
N SER A 506 2.35 -26.12 -22.62
CA SER A 506 1.67 -24.88 -23.01
C SER A 506 2.20 -23.69 -22.22
N GLY A 507 3.24 -23.01 -22.72
CA GLY A 507 3.92 -21.88 -22.08
C GLY A 507 3.10 -20.60 -21.79
N ARG A 508 1.77 -20.61 -21.98
CA ARG A 508 0.91 -19.47 -21.62
C ARG A 508 0.42 -19.59 -20.17
N ARG A 509 1.15 -18.96 -19.26
CA ARG A 509 0.74 -18.79 -17.86
C ARG A 509 -0.35 -17.72 -17.79
N SER A 510 -1.57 -18.08 -17.39
CA SER A 510 -2.63 -17.12 -17.15
C SER A 510 -2.52 -16.56 -15.73
N VAL A 511 -2.32 -15.24 -15.63
CA VAL A 511 -2.31 -14.52 -14.36
C VAL A 511 -3.71 -14.51 -13.76
N VAL A 512 -3.81 -14.89 -12.49
CA VAL A 512 -5.02 -14.81 -11.66
C VAL A 512 -5.07 -13.47 -10.93
N GLY A 513 -3.95 -13.04 -10.33
CA GLY A 513 -3.86 -11.81 -9.54
C GLY A 513 -2.44 -11.54 -9.04
N SER A 514 -2.31 -10.66 -8.04
CA SER A 514 -1.06 -10.37 -7.33
C SER A 514 -1.32 -10.17 -5.83
N MET A 515 -0.27 -10.22 -5.02
CA MET A 515 -0.34 -10.02 -3.56
C MET A 515 0.97 -9.46 -3.01
N GLY A 516 0.90 -8.62 -1.97
CA GLY A 516 2.08 -8.09 -1.31
C GLY A 516 2.86 -9.16 -0.53
N GLY A 517 4.19 -9.07 -0.53
CA GLY A 517 5.10 -10.07 0.04
C GLY A 517 4.83 -10.40 1.50
N HIS A 518 4.53 -9.41 2.34
CA HIS A 518 4.29 -9.63 3.78
C HIS A 518 3.06 -10.51 4.10
N ARG A 519 2.12 -10.70 3.15
CA ARG A 519 0.93 -11.55 3.35
C ARG A 519 1.02 -12.89 2.64
N VAL A 520 2.05 -13.12 1.83
CA VAL A 520 2.10 -14.31 0.96
C VAL A 520 2.10 -15.60 1.75
N TYR A 521 2.81 -15.63 2.87
CA TYR A 521 2.94 -16.82 3.71
C TYR A 521 1.69 -17.09 4.55
N SER A 522 0.89 -16.07 4.89
CA SER A 522 -0.34 -16.24 5.66
C SER A 522 -1.56 -16.50 4.79
N GLU A 523 -1.63 -15.91 3.59
CA GLU A 523 -2.82 -16.00 2.71
C GLU A 523 -2.62 -16.92 1.49
N CYS A 524 -1.39 -17.16 1.06
CA CYS A 524 -1.06 -18.05 -0.07
C CYS A 524 -0.01 -19.10 0.26
N HIS A 525 0.06 -19.59 1.49
CA HIS A 525 0.83 -20.80 1.76
C HIS A 525 0.31 -21.99 0.94
N PRO A 526 1.14 -23.03 0.67
CA PRO A 526 0.66 -24.26 0.08
C PRO A 526 -0.54 -24.84 0.86
N GLY A 527 -1.59 -25.23 0.14
CA GLY A 527 -2.86 -25.69 0.69
C GLY A 527 -3.86 -24.60 1.09
N ALA A 528 -3.49 -23.31 1.03
CA ALA A 528 -4.40 -22.20 1.29
C ALA A 528 -5.54 -22.15 0.28
N VAL A 529 -6.74 -21.78 0.73
CA VAL A 529 -7.87 -21.44 -0.14
C VAL A 529 -7.84 -19.94 -0.41
N TYR A 530 -7.20 -19.56 -1.51
CA TYR A 530 -7.17 -18.19 -2.00
C TYR A 530 -8.47 -17.84 -2.72
N LEU A 531 -9.16 -16.80 -2.23
CA LEU A 531 -10.35 -16.27 -2.91
C LEU A 531 -9.98 -15.10 -3.82
N HIS A 532 -10.01 -15.34 -5.13
CA HIS A 532 -9.86 -14.27 -6.12
C HIS A 532 -11.18 -14.04 -6.83
N ARG A 533 -11.70 -12.81 -6.73
CA ARG A 533 -12.88 -12.38 -7.48
C ARG A 533 -14.13 -13.26 -7.27
N GLY A 534 -14.23 -13.91 -6.11
CA GLY A 534 -15.34 -14.80 -5.74
C GLY A 534 -15.17 -16.25 -6.21
N ARG A 535 -14.11 -16.56 -6.97
CA ARG A 535 -13.69 -17.92 -7.27
C ARG A 535 -12.71 -18.37 -6.20
N GLN A 536 -12.81 -19.64 -5.82
CA GLN A 536 -11.90 -20.26 -4.87
C GLN A 536 -10.78 -20.95 -5.65
N TYR A 537 -9.56 -20.77 -5.17
CA TYR A 537 -8.38 -21.42 -5.68
C TYR A 537 -7.64 -22.07 -4.53
N GLU A 538 -7.16 -23.29 -4.71
CA GLU A 538 -6.22 -23.90 -3.78
C GLU A 538 -4.80 -23.58 -4.24
N VAL A 539 -3.99 -23.05 -3.33
CA VAL A 539 -2.58 -22.80 -3.62
C VAL A 539 -1.82 -24.12 -3.62
N VAL A 540 -1.16 -24.38 -4.74
CA VAL A 540 -0.41 -25.61 -4.99
C VAL A 540 1.06 -25.43 -4.62
N GLU A 541 1.65 -24.30 -4.99
CA GLU A 541 3.09 -24.07 -4.86
C GLU A 541 3.40 -22.56 -4.69
N LEU A 542 4.47 -22.29 -3.94
CA LEU A 542 5.12 -20.98 -3.81
C LEU A 542 6.54 -21.07 -4.39
N ASP A 543 6.80 -20.42 -5.54
CA ASP A 543 8.14 -20.28 -6.13
C ASP A 543 8.76 -18.97 -5.63
N GLN A 544 9.56 -19.06 -4.58
CA GLN A 544 10.16 -17.90 -3.90
C GLN A 544 11.20 -17.20 -4.75
N ALA A 545 11.99 -17.95 -5.54
CA ALA A 545 13.03 -17.39 -6.39
C ALA A 545 12.45 -16.46 -7.48
N LYS A 546 11.21 -16.72 -7.91
CA LYS A 546 10.53 -15.91 -8.93
C LYS A 546 9.38 -15.07 -8.39
N MET A 547 9.13 -15.09 -7.08
CA MET A 547 7.97 -14.45 -6.43
C MET A 547 6.63 -14.83 -7.09
N ASN A 548 6.44 -16.12 -7.37
CA ASN A 548 5.23 -16.63 -8.02
C ASN A 548 4.43 -17.54 -7.10
N VAL A 549 3.12 -17.41 -7.14
CA VAL A 549 2.16 -18.32 -6.48
C VAL A 549 1.44 -19.12 -7.56
N TYR A 550 1.40 -20.44 -7.46
CA TYR A 550 0.66 -21.29 -8.39
C TYR A 550 -0.61 -21.83 -7.74
N VAL A 551 -1.75 -21.64 -8.39
CA VAL A 551 -3.05 -21.99 -7.84
C VAL A 551 -3.88 -22.82 -8.81
N LYS A 552 -4.74 -23.69 -8.30
CA LYS A 552 -5.72 -24.44 -9.10
C LYS A 552 -7.15 -24.07 -8.65
N PRO A 553 -8.13 -23.97 -9.57
CA PRO A 553 -9.52 -23.71 -9.19
C PRO A 553 -10.09 -24.87 -8.36
N VAL A 554 -10.83 -24.55 -7.30
CA VAL A 554 -11.53 -25.53 -6.44
C VAL A 554 -12.92 -25.04 -6.06
N GLU A 555 -13.79 -25.95 -5.64
CA GLU A 555 -15.08 -25.63 -5.02
C GLU A 555 -15.18 -26.36 -3.68
N VAL A 556 -15.00 -25.62 -2.59
CA VAL A 556 -14.97 -26.16 -1.22
C VAL A 556 -15.92 -25.38 -0.30
N ASN A 557 -16.44 -26.08 0.71
CA ASN A 557 -17.30 -25.53 1.76
C ASN A 557 -16.51 -25.10 3.02
N TYR A 558 -15.18 -25.01 2.92
CA TYR A 558 -14.28 -24.57 3.98
C TYR A 558 -13.40 -23.41 3.51
N TYR A 559 -12.81 -22.68 4.46
CA TYR A 559 -11.72 -21.74 4.23
C TYR A 559 -10.50 -22.16 5.08
N THR A 560 -9.34 -21.59 4.78
CA THR A 560 -8.10 -21.85 5.51
C THR A 560 -7.72 -20.67 6.39
N GLN A 561 -7.19 -20.95 7.58
CA GLN A 561 -6.65 -19.96 8.49
C GLN A 561 -5.23 -20.37 8.88
N ALA A 562 -4.26 -19.49 8.65
CA ALA A 562 -2.87 -19.76 9.02
C ALA A 562 -2.70 -19.79 10.55
N LEU A 563 -1.85 -20.70 11.02
CA LEU A 563 -1.35 -20.76 12.38
C LEU A 563 0.05 -20.19 12.37
N SER A 564 0.30 -19.15 13.16
CA SER A 564 1.58 -18.46 13.20
C SER A 564 2.03 -18.17 14.63
N GLN A 565 3.34 -18.19 14.81
CA GLN A 565 4.01 -17.69 16.01
C GLN A 565 4.52 -16.30 15.71
N LYS A 566 4.35 -15.38 16.67
CA LYS A 566 4.75 -13.99 16.53
C LYS A 566 5.54 -13.53 17.74
N ASP A 567 6.48 -12.64 17.51
CA ASP A 567 7.23 -11.93 18.53
C ASP A 567 7.50 -10.48 18.10
N THR A 568 7.87 -9.62 19.04
CA THR A 568 8.14 -8.21 18.82
C THR A 568 9.46 -7.78 19.43
N GLU A 569 10.21 -6.97 18.69
CA GLU A 569 11.37 -6.24 19.17
C GLU A 569 11.06 -4.73 19.13
N ILE A 570 11.27 -4.03 20.24
CA ILE A 570 11.18 -2.57 20.32
C ILE A 570 12.48 -1.99 19.78
N LEU A 571 12.41 -1.31 18.63
CA LEU A 571 13.56 -0.66 18.01
C LEU A 571 13.78 0.74 18.60
N LYS A 572 12.69 1.50 18.77
CA LYS A 572 12.76 2.89 19.24
C LYS A 572 11.44 3.36 19.83
N GLU A 573 11.49 3.96 21.02
CA GLU A 573 10.36 4.71 21.58
C GLU A 573 10.32 6.13 20.98
N VAL A 574 9.17 6.53 20.45
CA VAL A 574 8.91 7.85 19.89
C VAL A 574 8.18 8.74 20.89
N SER A 575 7.20 8.19 21.60
CA SER A 575 6.40 8.93 22.57
C SER A 575 5.83 7.99 23.64
N ARG A 576 5.50 8.54 24.81
CA ARG A 576 4.79 7.82 25.88
C ARG A 576 3.88 8.76 26.66
N ARG A 577 2.80 8.23 27.23
CA ARG A 577 1.88 8.99 28.10
C ARG A 577 1.25 8.11 29.17
N PRO A 578 1.02 8.64 30.38
CA PRO A 578 0.22 7.93 31.37
C PRO A 578 -1.25 7.86 30.93
N VAL A 579 -1.89 6.72 31.16
CA VAL A 579 -3.33 6.48 30.92
C VAL A 579 -3.87 5.76 32.15
N LYS A 580 -4.59 6.50 33.01
CA LYS A 580 -5.12 5.96 34.29
C LYS A 580 -4.02 5.21 35.08
N ASN A 581 -4.11 3.88 35.17
CA ASN A 581 -3.21 3.02 35.95
C ASN A 581 -2.10 2.34 35.13
N PHE A 582 -1.82 2.79 33.90
CA PHE A 582 -0.73 2.24 33.09
C PHE A 582 -0.02 3.32 32.26
N ILE A 583 1.12 2.96 31.67
CA ILE A 583 1.83 3.81 30.71
C ILE A 583 1.61 3.23 29.31
N ALA A 584 1.13 4.08 28.41
CA ALA A 584 1.06 3.77 26.99
C ALA A 584 2.32 4.32 26.32
N HIS A 585 2.90 3.53 25.44
CA HIS A 585 4.08 3.88 24.65
C HIS A 585 3.75 3.78 23.16
N PHE A 586 4.47 4.51 22.33
CA PHE A 586 4.36 4.51 20.87
C PHE A 586 5.76 4.58 20.24
N GLY A 587 6.02 3.76 19.23
CA GLY A 587 7.36 3.67 18.65
C GLY A 587 7.49 2.73 17.46
N GLU A 588 8.74 2.59 16.99
CA GLU A 588 9.15 1.67 15.93
C GLU A 588 9.33 0.27 16.52
N LEU A 589 8.69 -0.71 15.90
CA LEU A 589 8.74 -2.13 16.26
C LEU A 589 9.24 -2.96 15.08
N ARG A 590 9.94 -4.05 15.37
CA ARG A 590 10.15 -5.15 14.42
C ARG A 590 9.28 -6.33 14.85
N VAL A 591 8.43 -6.79 13.93
CA VAL A 591 7.51 -7.90 14.14
C VAL A 591 8.07 -9.12 13.43
N HIS A 592 8.28 -10.19 14.19
CA HIS A 592 8.66 -11.50 13.68
C HIS A 592 7.41 -12.36 13.54
N GLU A 593 7.21 -13.01 12.40
CA GLU A 593 6.11 -13.93 12.16
C GLU A 593 6.61 -15.19 11.46
N LYS A 594 6.26 -16.35 12.02
CA LYS A 594 6.52 -17.67 11.42
C LYS A 594 5.23 -18.43 11.28
N VAL A 595 4.83 -18.72 10.05
CA VAL A 595 3.68 -19.58 9.76
C VAL A 595 4.10 -21.05 9.94
N ILE A 596 3.55 -21.69 10.97
CA ILE A 596 3.88 -23.07 11.37
C ILE A 596 2.88 -24.10 10.86
N GLY A 597 1.74 -23.64 10.32
CA GLY A 597 0.67 -24.50 9.85
C GLY A 597 -0.56 -23.71 9.43
N TYR A 598 -1.65 -24.43 9.17
CA TYR A 598 -2.96 -23.85 8.93
C TYR A 598 -4.06 -24.82 9.34
N GLU A 599 -5.26 -24.29 9.59
CA GLU A 599 -6.45 -25.07 9.83
C GLU A 599 -7.50 -24.86 8.73
N LYS A 600 -8.28 -25.91 8.44
CA LYS A 600 -9.46 -25.83 7.57
C LYS A 600 -10.69 -25.63 8.44
N LYS A 601 -11.46 -24.57 8.20
CA LYS A 601 -12.69 -24.26 8.95
C LYS A 601 -13.90 -24.25 8.03
N HIS A 602 -14.99 -24.84 8.50
CA HIS A 602 -16.24 -24.84 7.75
C HIS A 602 -16.79 -23.41 7.61
N ILE A 603 -17.21 -23.01 6.40
CA ILE A 603 -17.57 -21.61 6.10
C ILE A 603 -18.75 -21.11 6.95
N ASN A 604 -19.72 -21.98 7.26
CA ASN A 604 -20.94 -21.56 7.96
C ASN A 604 -20.83 -21.72 9.48
N SER A 605 -20.30 -22.85 9.96
CA SER A 605 -20.26 -23.16 11.39
C SER A 605 -18.97 -22.69 12.07
N GLN A 606 -17.95 -22.31 11.29
CA GLN A 606 -16.58 -22.03 11.76
C GLN A 606 -15.90 -23.19 12.50
N GLU A 607 -16.52 -24.37 12.46
CA GLU A 607 -15.98 -25.57 13.07
C GLU A 607 -14.67 -25.98 12.40
N ARG A 608 -13.68 -26.30 13.22
CA ARG A 608 -12.35 -26.74 12.77
C ARG A 608 -12.44 -28.17 12.23
N LEU A 609 -12.21 -28.32 10.93
CA LEU A 609 -12.27 -29.59 10.21
C LEU A 609 -10.95 -30.37 10.30
N SER A 610 -9.80 -29.70 10.16
CA SER A 610 -8.48 -30.33 10.20
C SER A 610 -7.37 -29.29 10.42
N VAL A 611 -6.18 -29.75 10.85
CA VAL A 611 -4.98 -28.93 11.04
C VAL A 611 -3.82 -29.55 10.24
N HIS A 612 -3.05 -28.72 9.57
CA HIS A 612 -1.95 -29.10 8.69
C HIS A 612 -0.69 -28.32 9.09
N LYS A 613 0.45 -29.00 9.18
CA LYS A 613 1.74 -28.35 9.48
C LYS A 613 2.37 -27.78 8.20
N LEU A 614 3.10 -26.69 8.35
CA LEU A 614 3.86 -26.04 7.29
C LEU A 614 5.27 -25.74 7.76
N GLU A 615 6.22 -25.82 6.84
CA GLU A 615 7.59 -25.37 7.04
C GLU A 615 7.83 -24.19 6.10
N LEU A 616 7.64 -22.98 6.64
CA LEU A 616 7.85 -21.73 5.92
C LEU A 616 8.94 -20.89 6.63
N PRO A 617 9.68 -20.06 5.88
CA PRO A 617 10.69 -19.20 6.48
C PRO A 617 10.05 -18.20 7.45
N GLU A 618 10.78 -17.86 8.50
CA GLU A 618 10.42 -16.74 9.36
C GLU A 618 10.49 -15.43 8.57
N GLN A 619 9.53 -14.54 8.81
CA GLN A 619 9.46 -13.23 8.20
C GLN A 619 9.59 -12.17 9.29
N ALA A 620 10.31 -11.10 9.00
CA ALA A 620 10.37 -9.94 9.88
C ALA A 620 10.06 -8.68 9.08
N PHE A 621 9.30 -7.76 9.68
CA PHE A 621 9.08 -6.44 9.11
C PHE A 621 9.05 -5.37 10.20
N GLU A 622 9.54 -4.19 9.85
CA GLU A 622 9.49 -3.02 10.72
C GLU A 622 8.19 -2.27 10.52
N THR A 623 7.59 -1.77 11.60
CA THR A 623 6.31 -1.07 11.59
C THR A 623 6.21 -0.09 12.77
N MET A 624 5.15 0.71 12.80
CA MET A 624 4.79 1.54 13.94
C MET A 624 3.80 0.81 14.84
N GLY A 625 4.00 0.90 16.15
CA GLY A 625 3.13 0.27 17.13
C GLY A 625 3.05 1.01 18.44
N LEU A 626 2.02 0.68 19.21
CA LEU A 626 1.90 1.06 20.61
C LEU A 626 1.98 -0.18 21.48
N TRP A 627 2.40 0.02 22.73
CA TRP A 627 2.30 -1.01 23.76
C TRP A 627 1.88 -0.42 25.08
N LEU A 628 1.11 -1.21 25.83
CA LEU A 628 0.72 -0.90 27.19
C LEU A 628 1.42 -1.86 28.15
N GLU A 629 2.14 -1.29 29.11
CA GLU A 629 2.75 -2.06 30.19
C GLU A 629 1.69 -2.48 31.19
N ILE A 630 1.70 -3.76 31.57
CA ILE A 630 0.83 -4.30 32.61
C ILE A 630 1.65 -4.51 33.87
N ASP A 631 1.41 -3.65 34.86
CA ASP A 631 2.12 -3.72 36.13
C ASP A 631 1.80 -5.01 36.91
N ASN A 632 2.79 -5.47 37.68
CA ASN A 632 2.72 -6.72 38.46
C ASN A 632 1.53 -6.78 39.42
N PHE A 633 0.96 -5.64 39.81
CA PHE A 633 -0.23 -5.61 40.66
C PHE A 633 -1.46 -6.19 39.98
N ILE A 634 -1.60 -5.96 38.68
CA ILE A 634 -2.68 -6.51 37.86
C ILE A 634 -2.48 -8.01 37.74
N VAL A 635 -1.25 -8.45 37.44
CA VAL A 635 -0.89 -9.87 37.33
C VAL A 635 -1.24 -10.63 38.62
N LYS A 636 -0.77 -10.14 39.78
CA LYS A 636 -1.02 -10.76 41.09
C LYS A 636 -2.52 -10.83 41.40
N THR A 637 -3.27 -9.77 41.09
CA THR A 637 -4.71 -9.71 41.36
C THR A 637 -5.47 -10.75 40.53
N VAL A 638 -5.16 -10.88 39.24
CA VAL A 638 -5.80 -11.86 38.35
C VAL A 638 -5.49 -13.29 38.80
N LEU A 639 -4.23 -13.59 39.10
CA LEU A 639 -3.82 -14.92 39.57
C LEU A 639 -4.46 -15.28 40.92
N LYS A 640 -4.64 -14.32 41.82
CA LYS A 640 -5.32 -14.54 43.11
C LYS A 640 -6.81 -14.88 42.94
N GLN A 641 -7.43 -14.43 41.85
CA GLN A 641 -8.80 -14.80 41.49
C GLN A 641 -8.88 -16.13 40.73
N GLU A 642 -7.77 -16.88 40.62
CA GLU A 642 -7.69 -18.16 39.89
C GLU A 642 -8.04 -18.05 38.39
N LEU A 643 -7.86 -16.86 37.83
CA LEU A 643 -8.13 -16.55 36.41
C LEU A 643 -6.86 -16.70 35.55
N ASN A 644 -7.02 -16.97 34.26
CA ASN A 644 -5.90 -17.13 33.33
C ASN A 644 -5.42 -15.76 32.82
N PHE A 645 -4.35 -15.24 33.43
CA PHE A 645 -3.78 -13.94 33.06
C PHE A 645 -3.37 -13.84 31.58
N MET A 646 -2.69 -14.86 31.04
CA MET A 646 -2.29 -14.88 29.62
C MET A 646 -3.51 -14.87 28.70
N GLY A 647 -4.52 -15.68 29.03
CA GLY A 647 -5.81 -15.68 28.33
C GLY A 647 -6.54 -14.32 28.42
N GLY A 648 -6.40 -13.60 29.54
CA GLY A 648 -7.02 -12.30 29.76
C GLY A 648 -6.39 -11.16 28.95
N ILE A 649 -5.06 -11.09 28.89
CA ILE A 649 -4.36 -10.08 28.08
C ILE A 649 -4.54 -10.33 26.58
N HIS A 650 -4.61 -11.60 26.17
CA HIS A 650 -4.89 -12.01 24.79
C HIS A 650 -6.34 -11.70 24.38
N ALA A 651 -7.30 -11.93 25.28
CA ALA A 651 -8.69 -11.52 25.07
C ALA A 651 -8.85 -10.00 25.01
N LEU A 652 -8.10 -9.25 25.83
CA LEU A 652 -8.07 -7.78 25.79
C LEU A 652 -7.58 -7.27 24.43
N GLU A 653 -6.45 -7.80 23.96
CA GLU A 653 -5.87 -7.48 22.65
C GLU A 653 -6.91 -7.69 21.52
N HIS A 654 -7.52 -8.88 21.48
CA HIS A 654 -8.53 -9.20 20.49
C HIS A 654 -9.74 -8.26 20.51
N ALA A 655 -10.27 -7.99 21.71
CA ALA A 655 -11.46 -7.17 21.89
C ALA A 655 -11.19 -5.71 21.52
N ALA A 656 -10.05 -5.15 21.95
CA ALA A 656 -9.64 -3.79 21.60
C ALA A 656 -9.46 -3.63 20.08
N ILE A 657 -8.73 -4.53 19.43
CA ILE A 657 -8.53 -4.47 17.96
C ILE A 657 -9.87 -4.63 17.22
N SER A 658 -10.82 -5.40 17.75
CA SER A 658 -12.13 -5.59 17.12
C SER A 658 -13.01 -4.33 17.09
N LEU A 659 -12.84 -3.43 18.07
CA LEU A 659 -13.57 -2.16 18.17
C LEU A 659 -12.80 -0.97 17.60
N PHE A 660 -11.50 -1.11 17.37
CA PHE A 660 -10.68 -0.02 16.85
C PHE A 660 -11.21 0.62 15.53
N PRO A 661 -11.88 -0.11 14.60
CA PRO A 661 -12.53 0.50 13.45
C PRO A 661 -13.56 1.61 13.75
N LEU A 662 -14.05 1.73 15.00
CA LEU A 662 -14.89 2.86 15.43
C LEU A 662 -14.14 4.20 15.45
N PHE A 663 -12.81 4.18 15.57
CA PHE A 663 -11.99 5.38 15.78
C PHE A 663 -11.13 5.75 14.58
N ALA A 664 -10.94 4.83 13.63
CA ALA A 664 -10.09 4.97 12.47
C ALA A 664 -10.67 4.23 11.27
N PHE A 665 -10.50 4.80 10.08
CA PHE A 665 -11.04 4.26 8.83
C PHE A 665 -10.18 3.09 8.32
N CYS A 666 -10.29 1.96 9.03
CA CYS A 666 -9.55 0.73 8.80
C CYS A 666 -10.46 -0.49 8.92
N ASP A 667 -10.03 -1.59 8.32
CA ASP A 667 -10.55 -2.90 8.69
C ASP A 667 -9.77 -3.44 9.89
N ARG A 668 -10.38 -4.37 10.65
CA ARG A 668 -9.68 -5.13 11.69
C ARG A 668 -8.38 -5.75 11.18
N ASP A 669 -8.36 -6.06 9.88
CA ASP A 669 -7.26 -6.73 9.22
C ASP A 669 -6.03 -5.84 8.99
N ASP A 670 -6.19 -4.52 9.10
CA ASP A 670 -5.12 -3.53 8.95
C ASP A 670 -4.27 -3.36 10.22
N VAL A 671 -4.67 -3.97 11.33
CA VAL A 671 -4.04 -3.85 12.64
C VAL A 671 -3.64 -5.23 13.16
N GLY A 672 -2.38 -5.33 13.60
CA GLY A 672 -1.84 -6.48 14.30
C GLY A 672 -1.87 -6.31 15.81
N GLY A 673 -1.86 -7.43 16.51
CA GLY A 673 -1.82 -7.49 17.97
C GLY A 673 -0.98 -8.66 18.43
N ILE A 674 -0.21 -8.43 19.51
CA ILE A 674 0.56 -9.47 20.22
C ILE A 674 0.48 -9.18 21.72
N SER A 675 0.25 -10.21 22.52
CA SER A 675 0.18 -10.14 23.97
C SER A 675 1.24 -11.05 24.58
N ILE A 676 2.09 -10.48 25.43
CA ILE A 676 3.29 -11.14 25.95
C ILE A 676 3.26 -11.09 27.48
N PRO A 677 3.11 -12.23 28.19
CA PRO A 677 3.06 -12.26 29.65
C PRO A 677 4.33 -11.76 30.35
N LEU A 678 5.48 -11.86 29.68
CA LEU A 678 6.75 -11.32 30.16
C LEU A 678 7.62 -10.94 28.96
N HIS A 679 7.65 -9.65 28.61
CA HIS A 679 8.41 -9.16 27.47
C HIS A 679 9.91 -9.03 27.81
N PRO A 680 10.83 -9.60 27.01
CA PRO A 680 12.25 -9.62 27.33
C PRO A 680 12.87 -8.24 27.56
N GLN A 681 12.50 -7.25 26.74
CA GLN A 681 13.06 -5.88 26.84
C GLN A 681 12.41 -5.04 27.96
N LEU A 682 11.17 -5.37 28.38
CA LEU A 682 10.44 -4.55 29.36
C LEU A 682 10.49 -5.15 30.76
N GLY A 683 10.75 -6.46 30.90
CA GLY A 683 10.67 -7.17 32.18
C GLY A 683 9.27 -7.20 32.80
N LYS A 684 8.23 -6.86 32.03
CA LYS A 684 6.81 -6.81 32.42
C LYS A 684 5.93 -7.50 31.38
N ALA A 685 4.69 -7.79 31.75
CA ALA A 685 3.65 -8.14 30.80
C ALA A 685 3.31 -6.93 29.91
N ALA A 686 3.02 -7.17 28.63
CA ALA A 686 2.66 -6.11 27.70
C ALA A 686 1.67 -6.59 26.64
N VAL A 687 0.83 -5.67 26.16
CA VAL A 687 -0.01 -5.85 24.97
C VAL A 687 0.41 -4.83 23.91
N PHE A 688 0.79 -5.34 22.75
CA PHE A 688 1.21 -4.57 21.58
C PHE A 688 0.05 -4.49 20.58
N ILE A 689 -0.18 -3.30 20.02
CA ILE A 689 -1.09 -3.06 18.89
C ILE A 689 -0.29 -2.28 17.85
N TYR A 690 -0.22 -2.77 16.62
CA TYR A 690 0.66 -2.22 15.60
C TYR A 690 0.04 -2.22 14.21
N ASP A 691 0.60 -1.41 13.32
CA ASP A 691 0.15 -1.35 11.93
C ASP A 691 0.51 -2.66 11.22
N GLY A 692 -0.47 -3.31 10.61
CA GLY A 692 -0.30 -4.57 9.88
C GLY A 692 0.44 -4.43 8.54
N TYR A 693 1.21 -3.36 8.36
CA TYR A 693 1.86 -2.95 7.12
C TYR A 693 3.32 -2.51 7.39
N PRO A 694 4.29 -2.90 6.55
CA PRO A 694 5.67 -2.44 6.69
C PRO A 694 5.78 -0.91 6.66
N GLY A 695 6.55 -0.36 7.60
CA GLY A 695 6.78 1.07 7.81
C GLY A 695 5.66 1.81 8.54
N GLY A 696 4.48 1.21 8.73
CA GLY A 696 3.31 1.86 9.34
C GLY A 696 2.50 2.75 8.40
N VAL A 697 1.22 2.93 8.69
CA VAL A 697 0.25 3.75 7.94
C VAL A 697 -0.48 4.76 8.81
N GLY A 698 -0.12 4.85 10.11
CA GLY A 698 -0.66 5.81 11.06
C GLY A 698 -1.84 5.30 11.89
N LEU A 699 -2.15 3.99 11.84
CA LEU A 699 -3.26 3.42 12.62
C LEU A 699 -2.89 3.28 14.10
N ALA A 700 -1.67 2.83 14.39
CA ALA A 700 -1.13 2.68 15.74
C ALA A 700 -1.01 4.04 16.45
N GLU A 701 -0.62 5.09 15.73
CA GLU A 701 -0.59 6.46 16.27
C GLU A 701 -1.99 6.96 16.63
N ARG A 702 -2.97 6.70 15.76
CA ARG A 702 -4.37 7.00 16.04
C ARG A 702 -4.87 6.21 17.24
N CYS A 703 -4.56 4.91 17.30
CA CYS A 703 -4.91 4.04 18.43
C CYS A 703 -4.27 4.54 19.74
N PHE A 704 -3.01 4.96 19.70
CA PHE A 704 -2.32 5.55 20.84
C PHE A 704 -3.03 6.82 21.35
N THR A 705 -3.57 7.64 20.44
CA THR A 705 -4.32 8.85 20.78
C THR A 705 -5.66 8.54 21.46
N VAL A 706 -6.40 7.55 20.96
CA VAL A 706 -7.75 7.20 21.43
C VAL A 706 -7.80 6.04 22.44
N LEU A 707 -6.64 5.56 22.89
CA LEU A 707 -6.51 4.31 23.66
C LEU A 707 -7.44 4.20 24.88
N GLU A 708 -7.60 5.30 25.63
CA GLU A 708 -8.49 5.33 26.79
C GLU A 708 -9.95 5.07 26.40
N GLN A 709 -10.44 5.81 25.38
CA GLN A 709 -11.81 5.65 24.85
C GLN A 709 -12.03 4.26 24.26
N LEU A 710 -11.01 3.73 23.57
CA LEU A 710 -11.06 2.37 23.02
C LEU A 710 -11.23 1.33 24.13
N LEU A 711 -10.45 1.43 25.21
CA LEU A 711 -10.54 0.52 26.35
C LEU A 711 -11.89 0.64 27.07
N GLU A 712 -12.47 1.84 27.17
CA GLU A 712 -13.81 2.03 27.75
C GLU A 712 -14.89 1.34 26.93
N GLN A 713 -14.90 1.49 25.61
CA GLN A 713 -15.84 0.78 24.74
C GLN A 713 -15.60 -0.73 24.71
N THR A 714 -14.33 -1.14 24.83
CA THR A 714 -13.96 -2.56 24.94
C THR A 714 -14.55 -3.16 26.21
N LEU A 715 -14.47 -2.45 27.34
CA LEU A 715 -15.10 -2.88 28.60
C LEU A 715 -16.62 -3.04 28.44
N GLU A 716 -17.29 -2.06 27.84
CA GLU A 716 -18.74 -2.08 27.63
C GLU A 716 -19.17 -3.24 26.73
N MET A 717 -18.46 -3.49 25.62
CA MET A 717 -18.75 -4.60 24.72
C MET A 717 -18.55 -5.97 25.39
N VAL A 718 -17.42 -6.17 26.08
CA VAL A 718 -17.13 -7.48 26.69
C VAL A 718 -18.09 -7.75 27.86
N SER A 719 -18.44 -6.72 28.64
CA SER A 719 -19.33 -6.85 29.80
C SER A 719 -20.80 -7.05 29.41
N SER A 720 -21.25 -6.45 28.31
CA SER A 720 -22.62 -6.63 27.81
C SER A 720 -22.84 -7.93 27.05
N CYS A 721 -21.78 -8.69 26.73
CA CYS A 721 -21.88 -9.94 25.97
C CYS A 721 -22.42 -11.10 26.83
N ASP A 722 -23.42 -11.85 26.35
CA ASP A 722 -24.11 -12.90 27.14
C ASP A 722 -23.37 -14.25 27.14
N CYS A 723 -22.23 -14.35 26.44
CA CYS A 723 -21.46 -15.61 26.41
C CYS A 723 -20.73 -15.85 27.73
N GLU A 724 -20.59 -17.12 28.12
CA GLU A 724 -19.86 -17.51 29.33
C GLU A 724 -18.34 -17.46 29.10
N THR A 725 -17.84 -18.20 28.10
CA THR A 725 -16.39 -18.42 27.91
C THR A 725 -15.74 -17.48 26.89
N GLY A 726 -16.52 -16.59 26.25
CA GLY A 726 -16.09 -15.77 25.12
C GLY A 726 -16.52 -16.31 23.75
N CYS A 727 -16.88 -15.41 22.84
CA CYS A 727 -17.39 -15.75 21.50
C CYS A 727 -16.89 -14.75 20.43
N PRO A 728 -17.22 -14.96 19.13
CA PRO A 728 -16.91 -14.01 18.05
C PRO A 728 -17.48 -12.60 18.23
N ALA A 729 -18.47 -12.44 19.11
CA ALA A 729 -19.08 -11.16 19.44
C ALA A 729 -18.32 -10.36 20.52
N CYS A 730 -17.24 -10.90 21.11
CA CYS A 730 -16.45 -10.18 22.10
C CYS A 730 -14.94 -10.41 21.96
N ILE A 731 -14.42 -11.56 22.37
CA ILE A 731 -12.97 -11.77 22.60
C ILE A 731 -12.29 -12.69 21.58
N GLN A 732 -13.02 -13.27 20.62
CA GLN A 732 -12.43 -14.12 19.59
C GLN A 732 -11.96 -13.32 18.37
N SER A 733 -10.88 -13.78 17.75
CA SER A 733 -10.31 -13.22 16.53
C SER A 733 -10.24 -14.27 15.41
N PRO A 734 -10.73 -13.95 14.20
CA PRO A 734 -10.49 -14.81 13.03
C PRO A 734 -9.03 -14.77 12.55
N LYS A 735 -8.20 -13.85 13.09
CA LYS A 735 -6.76 -13.70 12.77
C LYS A 735 -5.83 -14.29 13.82
N CYS A 736 -6.36 -14.89 14.89
CA CYS A 736 -5.52 -15.43 15.95
C CYS A 736 -4.67 -16.60 15.41
N GLY A 737 -3.35 -16.40 15.35
CA GLY A 737 -2.38 -17.43 14.94
C GLY A 737 -2.31 -18.60 15.94
N ASN A 738 -2.74 -18.37 17.18
CA ASN A 738 -2.85 -19.37 18.25
C ASN A 738 -4.22 -20.09 18.26
N GLY A 739 -5.07 -19.88 17.25
CA GLY A 739 -6.37 -20.56 17.14
C GLY A 739 -7.39 -20.17 18.23
N ASN A 740 -7.28 -18.96 18.81
CA ASN A 740 -8.08 -18.46 19.92
C ASN A 740 -7.90 -19.23 21.24
N VAL A 741 -6.69 -19.76 21.49
CA VAL A 741 -6.37 -20.48 22.72
C VAL A 741 -5.02 -20.01 23.31
N PRO A 742 -4.93 -19.73 24.62
CA PRO A 742 -6.04 -19.59 25.58
C PRO A 742 -6.71 -18.21 25.45
N LEU A 743 -7.98 -18.12 25.85
CA LEU A 743 -8.72 -16.86 26.03
C LEU A 743 -9.51 -16.96 27.34
N ASP A 744 -9.57 -15.85 28.08
CA ASP A 744 -10.29 -15.78 29.35
C ASP A 744 -11.05 -14.44 29.45
N LYS A 745 -12.38 -14.51 29.38
CA LYS A 745 -13.26 -13.35 29.36
C LYS A 745 -13.24 -12.60 30.69
N ASP A 746 -13.32 -13.32 31.80
CA ASP A 746 -13.41 -12.73 33.13
C ASP A 746 -12.07 -12.12 33.54
N ALA A 747 -10.96 -12.78 33.20
CA ALA A 747 -9.62 -12.20 33.33
C ALA A 747 -9.51 -10.90 32.53
N SER A 748 -9.97 -10.88 31.28
CA SER A 748 -9.95 -9.69 30.43
C SER A 748 -10.74 -8.52 31.04
N LEU A 749 -11.97 -8.78 31.50
CA LEU A 749 -12.80 -7.78 32.16
C LEU A 749 -12.12 -7.20 33.40
N LEU A 750 -11.55 -8.06 34.24
CA LEU A 750 -10.85 -7.64 35.44
C LEU A 750 -9.61 -6.78 35.11
N ILE A 751 -8.82 -7.19 34.12
CA ILE A 751 -7.65 -6.44 33.64
C ILE A 751 -8.06 -5.06 33.12
N ILE A 752 -9.07 -4.98 32.24
CA ILE A 752 -9.52 -3.70 31.66
C ILE A 752 -10.03 -2.76 32.76
N LYS A 753 -10.80 -3.28 33.72
CA LYS A 753 -11.28 -2.48 34.87
C LYS A 753 -10.14 -1.94 35.72
N MET A 754 -9.08 -2.72 35.94
CA MET A 754 -7.89 -2.26 36.68
C MET A 754 -7.08 -1.22 35.90
N LEU A 755 -6.88 -1.42 34.59
CA LEU A 755 -6.21 -0.46 33.71
C LEU A 755 -6.93 0.89 33.71
N LEU A 756 -8.27 0.89 33.68
CA LEU A 756 -9.12 2.09 33.66
C LEU A 756 -9.43 2.70 35.04
N ASP A 757 -8.81 2.22 36.12
CA ASP A 757 -9.09 2.61 37.52
C ASP A 757 -10.59 2.58 37.91
N LYS A 758 -11.33 1.55 37.49
CA LYS A 758 -12.75 1.45 37.86
C LYS A 758 -12.89 1.17 39.37
N PRO A 759 -13.83 1.82 40.08
CA PRO A 759 -13.92 1.74 41.54
C PRO A 759 -14.21 0.33 42.07
N GLU A 760 -14.91 -0.49 41.27
CA GLU A 760 -15.32 -1.86 41.61
C GLU A 760 -14.15 -2.80 41.94
N VAL A 761 -12.97 -2.57 41.37
CA VAL A 761 -11.81 -3.45 41.54
C VAL A 761 -10.89 -3.05 42.70
N LYS A 762 -11.11 -1.89 43.32
CA LYS A 762 -10.21 -1.35 44.37
C LYS A 762 -10.09 -2.26 45.59
N LYS A 763 -11.18 -2.94 45.97
CA LYS A 763 -11.18 -3.92 47.07
C LYS A 763 -10.34 -5.16 46.74
N LEU A 764 -10.49 -5.70 45.52
CA LEU A 764 -9.74 -6.87 45.05
C LEU A 764 -8.24 -6.58 44.98
N VAL A 765 -7.86 -5.39 44.51
CA VAL A 765 -6.46 -4.95 44.49
C VAL A 765 -5.91 -4.85 45.91
N ALA A 766 -6.63 -4.22 46.85
CA ALA A 766 -6.18 -4.13 48.24
C ALA A 766 -5.93 -5.51 48.87
N GLU A 767 -6.83 -6.47 48.61
CA GLU A 767 -6.69 -7.85 49.09
C GLU A 767 -5.48 -8.57 48.47
N ALA A 768 -5.12 -8.30 47.21
CA ALA A 768 -4.01 -8.95 46.53
C ALA A 768 -2.62 -8.54 47.06
N PHE A 769 -2.54 -7.42 47.78
CA PHE A 769 -1.29 -6.83 48.26
C PHE A 769 -0.94 -7.12 49.72
N ASP A 770 -1.79 -7.86 50.43
CA ASP A 770 -1.58 -8.21 51.85
C ASP A 770 -0.59 -9.38 52.07
N SER A 771 0.19 -9.77 51.05
CA SER A 771 1.19 -10.86 51.12
C SER A 771 2.59 -10.38 50.75
N LYS A 772 3.51 -10.40 51.74
CA LYS A 772 4.96 -10.15 51.58
C LYS A 772 5.58 -11.19 50.63
N ALA A 773 6.23 -10.74 49.56
CA ALA A 773 7.23 -11.51 48.81
C ALA A 773 8.25 -10.57 48.14
N GLU A 774 9.54 -10.87 48.34
CA GLU A 774 10.71 -10.12 47.90
C GLU A 774 10.99 -10.23 46.39
N PRO A 775 11.75 -9.31 45.77
CA PRO A 775 12.12 -9.35 44.35
C PRO A 775 13.37 -10.23 44.11
N SER A 776 13.32 -11.12 43.11
CA SER A 776 14.48 -11.91 42.66
C SER A 776 15.37 -11.13 41.68
N ALA A 777 16.68 -11.33 41.83
CA ALA A 777 17.76 -10.72 41.04
C ALA A 777 17.79 -11.18 39.57
N PHE A 778 18.07 -10.24 38.66
CA PHE A 778 18.42 -10.50 37.26
C PHE A 778 19.96 -10.62 37.11
N LEU A 779 20.41 -11.64 36.37
CA LEU A 779 21.80 -11.88 35.98
C LEU A 779 22.02 -11.36 34.55
N GLU A 780 23.06 -10.54 34.35
CA GLU A 780 23.54 -10.15 33.01
C GLU A 780 24.60 -11.14 32.47
N PRO A 781 24.57 -11.50 31.18
CA PRO A 781 25.68 -12.18 30.52
C PRO A 781 26.68 -11.19 29.90
N LYS A 782 27.99 -11.46 30.11
CA LYS A 782 29.10 -10.78 29.44
C LYS A 782 29.31 -11.32 28.00
N PRO A 783 29.63 -10.47 27.01
CA PRO A 783 30.08 -10.92 25.71
C PRO A 783 31.56 -11.36 25.73
N PRO A 784 31.98 -12.33 24.89
CA PRO A 784 33.38 -12.71 24.76
C PRO A 784 34.17 -11.70 23.93
N ALA A 785 35.42 -11.44 24.34
CA ALA A 785 36.39 -10.69 23.57
C ALA A 785 37.06 -11.61 22.53
N VAL A 786 37.06 -11.20 21.27
CA VAL A 786 37.85 -11.81 20.21
C VAL A 786 39.07 -10.91 19.99
N MET A 787 40.27 -11.48 20.09
CA MET A 787 41.51 -10.86 19.62
C MET A 787 41.81 -11.43 18.24
N GLU A 788 41.83 -10.58 17.22
CA GLU A 788 42.37 -10.92 15.91
C GLU A 788 43.80 -10.36 15.78
N THR A 789 44.71 -11.21 15.33
CA THR A 789 46.05 -10.84 14.90
C THR A 789 46.01 -10.55 13.40
N GLU A 790 46.19 -9.28 13.01
CA GLU A 790 46.20 -8.84 11.61
C GLU A 790 47.38 -9.44 10.83
N THR A 791 47.13 -10.47 10.02
CA THR A 791 47.96 -10.78 8.85
C THR A 791 47.40 -10.02 7.66
N ARG A 792 48.20 -9.16 7.01
CA ARG A 792 47.76 -8.42 5.82
C ARG A 792 47.50 -9.38 4.65
N PRO A 793 46.33 -9.34 4.00
CA PRO A 793 46.01 -10.25 2.89
C PRO A 793 46.82 -9.94 1.63
N ARG A 794 47.17 -10.97 0.86
CA ARG A 794 47.84 -10.84 -0.44
C ARG A 794 46.84 -10.56 -1.55
N ILE A 795 46.79 -9.31 -2.02
CA ILE A 795 45.91 -8.86 -3.10
C ILE A 795 46.73 -8.80 -4.38
N LEU A 796 46.24 -9.45 -5.44
CA LEU A 796 46.84 -9.38 -6.76
C LEU A 796 45.91 -8.59 -7.69
N VAL A 797 46.41 -7.58 -8.38
CA VAL A 797 45.67 -6.89 -9.44
C VAL A 797 46.17 -7.42 -10.79
N PHE A 798 45.25 -7.88 -11.63
CA PHE A 798 45.57 -8.69 -12.81
C PHE A 798 44.85 -8.19 -14.07
N ASP A 799 45.58 -8.20 -15.18
CA ASP A 799 45.09 -7.94 -16.53
C ASP A 799 45.94 -8.72 -17.54
N LEU A 800 45.39 -9.05 -18.72
CA LEU A 800 46.13 -9.67 -19.81
C LEU A 800 45.80 -9.10 -21.18
N GLU A 801 46.76 -9.24 -22.09
CA GLU A 801 46.64 -8.90 -23.50
C GLU A 801 46.62 -10.15 -24.36
N THR A 802 45.88 -10.07 -25.48
CA THR A 802 45.60 -11.24 -26.34
C THR A 802 46.39 -11.22 -27.65
N LYS A 803 46.59 -12.40 -28.25
CA LYS A 803 47.28 -12.53 -29.54
C LYS A 803 46.36 -12.27 -30.74
N ARG A 804 45.08 -12.55 -30.58
CA ARG A 804 44.06 -12.50 -31.65
C ARG A 804 42.86 -11.73 -31.15
N SER A 805 42.25 -10.97 -32.05
CA SER A 805 41.00 -10.27 -31.78
C SER A 805 39.81 -11.24 -31.77
N ALA A 806 38.69 -10.82 -31.17
CA ALA A 806 37.43 -11.57 -31.19
C ALA A 806 36.97 -11.90 -32.63
N GLN A 807 37.26 -11.03 -33.61
CA GLN A 807 36.93 -11.28 -35.02
C GLN A 807 37.74 -12.43 -35.62
N GLU A 808 39.03 -12.52 -35.28
CA GLU A 808 39.94 -13.55 -35.80
C GLU A 808 39.63 -14.95 -35.27
N VAL A 809 38.96 -15.04 -34.12
CA VAL A 809 38.52 -16.31 -33.51
C VAL A 809 37.05 -16.65 -33.80
N GLY A 810 36.35 -15.84 -34.60
CA GLY A 810 34.96 -16.09 -35.00
C GLY A 810 33.88 -15.58 -34.02
N GLY A 811 34.22 -14.65 -33.13
CA GLY A 811 33.30 -13.96 -32.23
C GLY A 811 33.63 -14.14 -30.74
N TRP A 812 32.94 -13.37 -29.88
CA TRP A 812 33.15 -13.34 -28.43
C TRP A 812 32.81 -14.66 -27.71
N GLY A 813 32.12 -15.60 -28.35
CA GLY A 813 31.90 -16.95 -27.79
C GLY A 813 33.14 -17.85 -27.83
N ASN A 814 34.20 -17.43 -28.52
CA ASN A 814 35.45 -18.17 -28.70
C ASN A 814 36.64 -17.47 -28.04
N THR A 815 36.42 -16.76 -26.94
CA THR A 815 37.41 -16.01 -26.14
C THR A 815 38.64 -16.85 -25.77
N HIS A 816 38.45 -18.11 -25.39
CA HIS A 816 39.53 -19.06 -25.12
C HIS A 816 40.52 -19.22 -26.30
N LEU A 817 40.08 -19.07 -27.56
CA LEU A 817 40.94 -19.20 -28.74
C LEU A 817 41.80 -17.96 -29.04
N MET A 818 41.60 -16.86 -28.28
CA MET A 818 42.29 -15.59 -28.50
C MET A 818 43.78 -15.66 -28.10
N GLY A 819 44.12 -16.51 -27.13
CA GLY A 819 45.46 -16.77 -26.64
C GLY A 819 46.09 -15.59 -25.89
N MET A 820 46.82 -15.88 -24.82
CA MET A 820 47.55 -14.88 -24.02
C MET A 820 48.83 -14.47 -24.75
N ALA A 821 49.01 -13.16 -24.97
CA ALA A 821 50.26 -12.60 -25.44
C ALA A 821 51.18 -12.24 -24.27
N LEU A 822 50.62 -11.55 -23.28
CA LEU A 822 51.33 -11.03 -22.12
C LEU A 822 50.31 -10.79 -21.00
N ALA A 823 50.69 -11.04 -19.75
CA ALA A 823 49.89 -10.71 -18.57
C ALA A 823 50.73 -9.93 -17.56
N VAL A 824 50.10 -8.99 -16.86
CA VAL A 824 50.74 -8.21 -15.81
C VAL A 824 49.99 -8.41 -14.50
N VAL A 825 50.74 -8.59 -13.41
CA VAL A 825 50.21 -8.73 -12.05
C VAL A 825 50.88 -7.70 -11.15
N TRP A 826 50.10 -6.90 -10.42
CA TRP A 826 50.60 -6.13 -9.28
C TRP A 826 50.34 -6.90 -7.98
N ASP A 827 51.33 -6.95 -7.09
CA ASP A 827 51.27 -7.69 -5.83
C ASP A 827 51.32 -6.75 -4.61
N SER A 828 50.31 -6.82 -3.74
CA SER A 828 50.21 -5.96 -2.56
C SER A 828 51.22 -6.26 -1.45
N LEU A 829 51.76 -7.48 -1.37
CA LEU A 829 52.78 -7.82 -0.37
C LEU A 829 54.17 -7.44 -0.87
N GLU A 830 54.44 -7.71 -2.15
CA GLU A 830 55.75 -7.44 -2.75
C GLU A 830 55.88 -6.00 -3.26
N GLN A 831 54.76 -5.26 -3.39
CA GLN A 831 54.69 -3.87 -3.86
C GLN A 831 55.36 -3.65 -5.22
N ARG A 832 55.24 -4.63 -6.13
CA ARG A 832 55.84 -4.60 -7.48
C ARG A 832 54.93 -5.20 -8.54
N PHE A 833 55.27 -4.94 -9.80
CA PHE A 833 54.63 -5.55 -10.97
C PHE A 833 55.49 -6.72 -11.48
N ASP A 834 54.84 -7.85 -11.71
CA ASP A 834 55.40 -9.02 -12.38
C ASP A 834 54.74 -9.16 -13.77
N THR A 835 55.55 -9.39 -14.80
CA THR A 835 55.09 -9.58 -16.19
C THR A 835 55.33 -11.03 -16.60
N PHE A 836 54.36 -11.63 -17.27
CA PHE A 836 54.41 -13.03 -17.71
C PHE A 836 54.08 -13.11 -19.20
N GLN A 837 54.97 -13.74 -19.98
CA GLN A 837 54.64 -14.11 -21.36
C GLN A 837 53.96 -15.47 -21.41
N GLU A 838 53.43 -15.85 -22.58
CA GLU A 838 52.75 -17.15 -22.77
C GLU A 838 53.57 -18.34 -22.27
N ALA A 839 54.88 -18.36 -22.53
CA ALA A 839 55.78 -19.44 -22.09
C ALA A 839 55.91 -19.55 -20.56
N GLU A 840 55.48 -18.55 -19.82
CA GLU A 840 55.55 -18.47 -18.36
C GLU A 840 54.19 -18.65 -17.69
N PHE A 841 53.19 -19.14 -18.43
CA PHE A 841 51.83 -19.36 -17.93
C PHE A 841 51.79 -20.15 -16.61
N ASP A 842 52.60 -21.20 -16.45
CA ASP A 842 52.63 -21.98 -15.19
C ASP A 842 53.06 -21.11 -13.99
N ARG A 843 53.98 -20.16 -14.19
CA ARG A 843 54.40 -19.21 -13.14
C ARG A 843 53.28 -18.22 -12.83
N LEU A 844 52.57 -17.73 -13.84
CA LEU A 844 51.40 -16.86 -13.67
C LEU A 844 50.30 -17.58 -12.87
N LEU A 845 49.99 -18.84 -13.23
CA LEU A 845 48.97 -19.63 -12.54
C LEU A 845 49.32 -19.85 -11.06
N GLN A 846 50.57 -20.15 -10.75
CA GLN A 846 51.03 -20.25 -9.36
C GLN A 846 50.95 -18.91 -8.62
N LYS A 847 51.27 -17.79 -9.29
CA LYS A 847 51.13 -16.46 -8.73
C LYS A 847 49.67 -16.18 -8.38
N LEU A 848 48.73 -16.37 -9.31
CA LEU A 848 47.29 -16.15 -9.08
C LEU A 848 46.73 -17.02 -7.95
N LYS A 849 47.15 -18.30 -7.85
CA LYS A 849 46.77 -19.21 -6.75
C LYS A 849 47.26 -18.77 -5.37
N SER A 850 48.26 -17.90 -5.30
CA SER A 850 48.80 -17.39 -4.03
C SER A 850 48.02 -16.20 -3.46
N ALA A 851 47.06 -15.65 -4.22
CA ALA A 851 46.27 -14.51 -3.80
C ALA A 851 45.21 -14.87 -2.75
N ASP A 852 45.04 -14.01 -1.75
CA ASP A 852 43.83 -13.97 -0.93
C ASP A 852 42.65 -13.35 -1.70
N LEU A 853 42.96 -12.47 -2.67
CA LEU A 853 42.00 -11.84 -3.58
C LEU A 853 42.69 -11.45 -4.90
N VAL A 854 42.09 -11.82 -6.03
CA VAL A 854 42.46 -11.32 -7.37
C VAL A 854 41.49 -10.21 -7.76
N VAL A 855 41.99 -9.01 -8.03
CA VAL A 855 41.21 -7.86 -8.49
C VAL A 855 41.49 -7.63 -9.96
N GLY A 856 40.45 -7.41 -10.76
CA GLY A 856 40.61 -7.12 -12.18
C GLY A 856 39.45 -6.32 -12.74
N PHE A 857 39.56 -5.95 -14.01
CA PHE A 857 38.53 -5.20 -14.72
C PHE A 857 38.02 -6.01 -15.92
N ASN A 858 36.89 -6.72 -15.76
CA ASN A 858 36.37 -7.72 -16.70
C ASN A 858 37.12 -9.08 -16.71
N HIS A 859 37.99 -9.33 -15.73
CA HIS A 859 38.82 -10.55 -15.70
C HIS A 859 38.07 -11.86 -15.53
N THR A 860 36.92 -11.86 -14.87
CA THR A 860 36.14 -13.09 -14.63
C THR A 860 35.47 -13.62 -15.89
N ARG A 861 35.09 -12.73 -16.82
CA ARG A 861 34.36 -13.05 -18.07
C ARG A 861 35.19 -12.84 -19.34
N PHE A 862 36.47 -12.48 -19.20
CA PHE A 862 37.36 -12.28 -20.33
C PHE A 862 38.73 -12.88 -20.07
N ASP A 863 39.53 -12.31 -19.15
CA ASP A 863 40.90 -12.75 -18.95
C ASP A 863 40.98 -14.23 -18.54
N TYR A 864 40.15 -14.66 -17.59
CA TYR A 864 40.06 -16.07 -17.18
C TYR A 864 39.58 -16.98 -18.31
N GLU A 865 38.63 -16.52 -19.14
CA GLU A 865 38.19 -17.29 -20.31
C GLU A 865 39.33 -17.50 -21.31
N VAL A 866 40.18 -16.49 -21.53
CA VAL A 866 41.39 -16.62 -22.36
C VAL A 866 42.36 -17.65 -21.76
N LEU A 867 42.55 -17.64 -20.43
CA LEU A 867 43.47 -18.57 -19.75
C LEU A 867 43.01 -20.03 -19.77
N THR A 868 41.71 -20.32 -19.93
CA THR A 868 41.20 -21.69 -20.01
C THR A 868 41.80 -22.52 -21.15
N ALA A 869 42.35 -21.88 -22.19
CA ALA A 869 43.03 -22.59 -23.27
C ALA A 869 44.38 -23.22 -22.87
N TYR A 870 44.93 -22.84 -21.71
CA TYR A 870 46.26 -23.25 -21.26
C TYR A 870 46.22 -24.23 -20.08
N SER A 871 45.07 -24.41 -19.41
CA SER A 871 44.93 -25.30 -18.26
C SER A 871 43.48 -25.70 -18.02
N ASP A 872 43.27 -26.93 -17.56
CA ASP A 872 41.98 -27.41 -17.03
C ASP A 872 41.65 -26.86 -15.63
N PHE A 873 42.47 -25.94 -15.10
CA PHE A 873 42.21 -25.29 -13.82
C PHE A 873 40.93 -24.44 -13.87
N ASP A 874 40.03 -24.62 -12.90
CA ASP A 874 38.83 -23.80 -12.76
C ASP A 874 39.20 -22.41 -12.21
N PHE A 875 39.45 -21.46 -13.10
CA PHE A 875 39.75 -20.07 -12.72
C PHE A 875 38.61 -19.39 -11.95
N SER A 876 37.36 -19.86 -12.09
CA SER A 876 36.26 -19.32 -11.29
C SER A 876 36.40 -19.66 -9.81
N SER A 877 37.21 -20.67 -9.44
CA SER A 877 37.48 -21.03 -8.05
C SER A 877 38.40 -20.06 -7.31
N LEU A 878 39.08 -19.15 -8.03
CA LEU A 878 39.90 -18.11 -7.40
C LEU A 878 39.00 -17.09 -6.67
N PRO A 879 39.41 -16.60 -5.48
CA PRO A 879 38.73 -15.49 -4.84
C PRO A 879 38.94 -14.23 -5.69
N SER A 880 37.91 -13.80 -6.41
CA SER A 880 38.02 -12.73 -7.40
C SER A 880 37.05 -11.59 -7.13
N PHE A 881 37.52 -10.35 -7.31
CA PHE A 881 36.69 -9.14 -7.29
C PHE A 881 36.82 -8.41 -8.62
N ASP A 882 35.77 -8.46 -9.43
CA ASP A 882 35.73 -7.85 -10.76
C ASP A 882 34.99 -6.52 -10.69
N ILE A 883 35.73 -5.41 -10.83
CA ILE A 883 35.17 -4.05 -10.71
C ILE A 883 34.08 -3.81 -11.75
N LEU A 884 34.26 -4.31 -12.98
CA LEU A 884 33.26 -4.12 -14.05
C LEU A 884 32.00 -4.94 -13.75
N ALA A 885 32.16 -6.19 -13.33
CA ALA A 885 31.01 -7.03 -12.99
C ALA A 885 30.24 -6.45 -11.79
N TRP A 886 30.95 -5.99 -10.76
CA TRP A 886 30.36 -5.34 -9.59
C TRP A 886 29.59 -4.08 -9.99
N LEU A 887 30.20 -3.19 -10.77
CA LEU A 887 29.53 -1.98 -11.28
C LEU A 887 28.32 -2.32 -12.14
N PHE A 888 28.45 -3.27 -13.06
CA PHE A 888 27.35 -3.68 -13.92
C PHE A 888 26.17 -4.25 -13.10
N ASN A 889 26.44 -5.05 -12.08
CA ASN A 889 25.41 -5.56 -11.17
C ASN A 889 24.76 -4.43 -10.36
N LYS A 890 25.53 -3.40 -10.00
CA LYS A 890 25.06 -2.27 -9.19
C LYS A 890 24.20 -1.27 -9.98
N ILE A 891 24.68 -0.84 -11.15
CA ILE A 891 24.08 0.27 -11.93
C ILE A 891 23.49 -0.18 -13.28
N GLY A 892 23.64 -1.44 -13.67
CA GLY A 892 23.08 -2.01 -14.91
C GLY A 892 23.73 -1.52 -16.21
N THR A 893 24.82 -0.75 -16.13
CA THR A 893 25.52 -0.16 -17.28
C THR A 893 26.99 -0.56 -17.24
N ARG A 894 27.53 -0.99 -18.38
CA ARG A 894 28.96 -1.25 -18.52
C ARG A 894 29.71 0.06 -18.72
N ILE A 895 30.71 0.31 -17.89
CA ILE A 895 31.59 1.47 -17.98
C ILE A 895 32.99 0.96 -18.34
N SER A 896 33.67 1.58 -19.30
CA SER A 896 35.04 1.19 -19.63
C SER A 896 36.02 1.64 -18.54
N LEU A 897 37.11 0.89 -18.36
CA LEU A 897 38.17 1.23 -17.41
C LEU A 897 38.69 2.66 -17.64
N GLY A 898 38.97 3.01 -18.90
CA GLY A 898 39.48 4.33 -19.26
C GLY A 898 38.51 5.47 -18.91
N HIS A 899 37.21 5.29 -19.14
CA HIS A 899 36.21 6.29 -18.75
C HIS A 899 36.12 6.43 -17.23
N LEU A 900 36.08 5.32 -16.50
CA LEU A 900 35.99 5.34 -15.04
C LEU A 900 37.24 5.97 -14.41
N ALA A 901 38.43 5.63 -14.92
CA ALA A 901 39.70 6.19 -14.49
C ALA A 901 39.82 7.68 -14.80
N GLU A 902 39.42 8.13 -15.99
CA GLU A 902 39.42 9.55 -16.34
C GLU A 902 38.50 10.34 -15.41
N GLN A 903 37.28 9.83 -15.19
CA GLN A 903 36.27 10.54 -14.42
C GLN A 903 36.51 10.49 -12.91
N THR A 904 37.13 9.43 -12.39
CA THR A 904 37.42 9.28 -10.94
C THR A 904 38.79 9.82 -10.57
N LEU A 905 39.84 9.45 -11.31
CA LEU A 905 41.24 9.74 -10.98
C LEU A 905 41.83 10.91 -11.79
N GLY A 906 41.13 11.40 -12.82
CA GLY A 906 41.64 12.44 -13.71
C GLY A 906 42.71 11.94 -14.70
N ARG A 907 42.82 10.62 -14.91
CA ARG A 907 43.83 9.98 -15.77
C ARG A 907 43.15 9.29 -16.97
N PRO A 908 43.25 9.83 -18.19
CA PRO A 908 42.70 9.18 -19.37
C PRO A 908 43.55 7.97 -19.79
N LYS A 909 42.90 6.94 -20.35
CA LYS A 909 43.59 5.76 -20.91
C LYS A 909 44.28 6.13 -22.22
N SER A 910 45.56 5.77 -22.37
CA SER A 910 46.45 6.28 -23.42
C SER A 910 46.42 5.54 -24.77
N ALA A 911 45.72 4.39 -24.92
CA ALA A 911 45.59 3.64 -26.19
C ALA A 911 44.41 2.63 -26.20
N ASP A 912 44.01 2.15 -27.38
CA ASP A 912 42.92 1.16 -27.59
C ASP A 912 43.46 -0.30 -27.61
N GLY A 913 42.70 -1.27 -27.12
CA GLY A 913 43.12 -2.68 -27.02
C GLY A 913 43.39 -3.33 -28.39
N LEU A 914 42.82 -2.78 -29.47
CA LEU A 914 43.14 -3.19 -30.84
C LEU A 914 44.54 -2.75 -31.30
N GLU A 915 45.14 -1.72 -30.68
CA GLU A 915 46.53 -1.32 -30.94
C GLU A 915 47.52 -2.28 -30.28
N SER A 916 47.21 -2.78 -29.09
CA SER A 916 47.98 -3.81 -28.40
C SER A 916 48.18 -5.06 -29.29
N ILE A 917 47.12 -5.58 -29.91
CA ILE A 917 47.20 -6.73 -30.83
C ILE A 917 48.11 -6.43 -32.06
N LYS A 918 48.12 -5.19 -32.56
CA LYS A 918 49.03 -4.81 -33.66
C LYS A 918 50.48 -4.81 -33.21
N TRP A 919 50.78 -4.36 -31.98
CA TRP A 919 52.12 -4.41 -31.42
C TRP A 919 52.59 -5.84 -31.17
N VAL A 920 51.72 -6.73 -30.71
CA VAL A 920 51.99 -8.17 -30.60
C VAL A 920 52.40 -8.74 -31.95
N LYS A 921 51.63 -8.46 -33.02
CA LYS A 921 51.95 -8.92 -34.40
C LYS A 921 53.25 -8.34 -34.95
N GLN A 922 53.68 -7.19 -34.45
CA GLN A 922 54.93 -6.51 -34.84
C GLN A 922 56.11 -6.87 -33.93
N GLY A 923 55.92 -7.76 -32.94
CA GLY A 923 56.94 -8.13 -31.97
C GLY A 923 57.35 -7.02 -30.99
N ARG A 924 56.54 -5.96 -30.87
CA ARG A 924 56.81 -4.81 -29.99
C ARG A 924 56.27 -5.05 -28.57
N PHE A 925 56.79 -6.06 -27.88
CA PHE A 925 56.31 -6.47 -26.55
C PHE A 925 56.53 -5.42 -25.47
N ASP A 926 57.56 -4.56 -25.58
CA ASP A 926 57.78 -3.47 -24.62
C ASP A 926 56.58 -2.50 -24.55
N LEU A 927 55.93 -2.22 -25.69
CA LEU A 927 54.74 -1.36 -25.77
C LEU A 927 53.48 -2.06 -25.22
N VAL A 928 53.37 -3.38 -25.41
CA VAL A 928 52.28 -4.21 -24.88
C VAL A 928 52.38 -4.31 -23.36
N GLU A 929 53.59 -4.51 -22.83
CA GLU A 929 53.85 -4.53 -21.40
C GLU A 929 53.53 -3.17 -20.76
N GLU A 930 53.99 -2.06 -21.35
CA GLU A 930 53.71 -0.73 -20.81
C GLU A 930 52.19 -0.44 -20.79
N TYR A 931 51.47 -0.89 -21.82
CA TYR A 931 50.03 -0.75 -21.94
C TYR A 931 49.27 -1.54 -20.88
N CYS A 932 49.51 -2.85 -20.80
CA CYS A 932 48.85 -3.74 -19.82
C CYS A 932 49.21 -3.32 -18.39
N ARG A 933 50.46 -2.90 -18.14
CA ARG A 933 50.88 -2.36 -16.84
C ARG A 933 50.08 -1.12 -16.44
N LYS A 934 49.79 -0.21 -17.37
CA LYS A 934 48.94 0.96 -17.11
C LYS A 934 47.50 0.56 -16.77
N ASP A 935 46.94 -0.46 -17.43
CA ASP A 935 45.60 -0.96 -17.11
C ASP A 935 45.54 -1.61 -15.71
N VAL A 936 46.55 -2.39 -15.33
CA VAL A 936 46.71 -2.91 -13.97
C VAL A 936 46.86 -1.75 -12.96
N GLU A 937 47.64 -0.72 -13.28
CA GLU A 937 47.83 0.45 -12.43
C GLU A 937 46.52 1.21 -12.21
N LEU A 938 45.75 1.48 -13.27
CA LEU A 938 44.46 2.15 -13.18
C LEU A 938 43.45 1.30 -12.39
N THR A 939 43.42 -0.01 -12.61
CA THR A 939 42.54 -0.94 -11.88
C THR A 939 42.88 -0.96 -10.39
N ARG A 940 44.17 -1.03 -10.05
CA ARG A 940 44.68 -0.96 -8.68
C ARG A 940 44.26 0.36 -8.01
N ASP A 941 44.55 1.48 -8.67
CA ASP A 941 44.29 2.81 -8.12
C ASP A 941 42.78 3.05 -7.96
N LEU A 942 41.94 2.57 -8.87
CA LEU A 942 40.48 2.60 -8.72
C LEU A 942 40.00 1.74 -7.56
N PHE A 943 40.56 0.53 -7.39
CA PHE A 943 40.21 -0.37 -6.29
C PHE A 943 40.50 0.28 -4.93
N TYR A 944 41.72 0.78 -4.73
CA TYR A 944 42.09 1.45 -3.48
C TYR A 944 41.40 2.79 -3.30
N PHE A 945 41.17 3.56 -4.37
CA PHE A 945 40.37 4.78 -4.29
C PHE A 945 38.95 4.46 -3.79
N GLY A 946 38.32 3.41 -4.32
CA GLY A 946 36.99 3.00 -3.88
C GLY A 946 36.95 2.54 -2.43
N LEU A 947 37.97 1.81 -1.96
CA LEU A 947 38.12 1.42 -0.55
C LEU A 947 38.31 2.64 0.37
N GLU A 948 39.14 3.61 -0.04
CA GLU A 948 39.48 4.76 0.82
C GLU A 948 38.41 5.85 0.79
N LYS A 949 37.91 6.20 -0.39
CA LYS A 949 36.99 7.33 -0.60
C LYS A 949 35.52 6.90 -0.59
N GLN A 950 35.23 5.60 -0.63
CA GLN A 950 33.87 5.04 -0.64
C GLN A 950 32.99 5.63 -1.75
N CYS A 951 33.60 6.01 -2.88
CA CYS A 951 32.90 6.49 -4.06
C CYS A 951 33.69 6.25 -5.35
N LEU A 952 32.98 6.21 -6.48
CA LEU A 952 33.52 6.27 -7.83
C LEU A 952 32.76 7.31 -8.65
N ILE A 953 33.40 7.92 -9.64
CA ILE A 953 32.80 8.96 -10.48
C ILE A 953 32.80 8.51 -11.93
N PHE A 954 31.66 8.67 -12.61
CA PHE A 954 31.55 8.44 -14.04
C PHE A 954 30.70 9.52 -14.71
N ALA A 955 30.88 9.72 -16.01
CA ALA A 955 29.99 10.57 -16.80
C ALA A 955 28.89 9.74 -17.47
N ASP A 956 27.66 10.24 -17.44
CA ASP A 956 26.51 9.59 -18.08
C ASP A 956 26.44 9.91 -19.60
N SER A 957 25.39 9.44 -20.27
CA SER A 957 25.18 9.70 -21.71
C SER A 957 25.00 11.18 -22.09
N THR A 958 24.75 12.05 -21.11
CA THR A 958 24.63 13.51 -21.31
C THR A 958 25.95 14.25 -21.02
N GLY A 959 26.97 13.53 -20.54
CA GLY A 959 28.25 14.09 -20.12
C GLY A 959 28.26 14.62 -18.68
N GLU A 960 27.20 14.38 -17.90
CA GLU A 960 27.14 14.80 -16.51
C GLU A 960 27.93 13.84 -15.62
N ARG A 961 28.82 14.38 -14.77
CA ARG A 961 29.61 13.61 -13.81
C ARG A 961 28.77 13.27 -12.58
N LEU A 962 28.63 11.98 -12.33
CA LEU A 962 27.83 11.39 -11.25
C LEU A 962 28.73 10.59 -10.30
N GLU A 963 28.51 10.80 -9.01
CA GLU A 963 29.13 10.07 -7.90
C GLU A 963 28.27 8.87 -7.53
N LEU A 964 28.86 7.67 -7.58
CA LEU A 964 28.33 6.42 -7.07
C LEU A 964 28.95 6.16 -5.70
N LYS A 965 28.10 6.03 -4.67
CA LYS A 965 28.53 5.65 -3.32
C LYS A 965 28.86 4.16 -3.30
N LEU A 966 29.97 3.81 -2.66
CA LEU A 966 30.41 2.42 -2.46
C LEU A 966 30.20 2.00 -1.01
N ASP A 967 30.20 0.69 -0.81
CA ASP A 967 30.17 -0.05 0.45
C ASP A 967 31.32 -1.07 0.51
N TRP A 968 32.44 -0.75 -0.14
CA TRP A 968 33.58 -1.64 -0.26
C TRP A 968 34.32 -1.76 1.07
N ASP A 969 34.29 -2.96 1.64
CA ASP A 969 35.10 -3.36 2.79
C ASP A 969 35.97 -4.55 2.40
N LEU A 970 37.28 -4.43 2.63
CA LEU A 970 38.25 -5.41 2.13
C LEU A 970 38.03 -6.81 2.74
N GLU A 971 37.74 -6.88 4.04
CA GLU A 971 37.54 -8.15 4.73
C GLU A 971 36.26 -8.83 4.23
N GLN A 972 35.18 -8.06 4.08
CA GLN A 972 33.93 -8.56 3.56
C GLN A 972 34.05 -9.02 2.09
N ILE A 973 34.79 -8.28 1.25
CA ILE A 973 35.06 -8.67 -0.14
C ILE A 973 35.82 -10.00 -0.19
N ILE A 974 36.88 -10.16 0.61
CA ILE A 974 37.66 -11.41 0.68
C ILE A 974 36.76 -12.57 1.14
N LYS A 975 35.94 -12.35 2.17
CA LYS A 975 35.02 -13.36 2.70
C LYS A 975 33.98 -13.78 1.65
N ASN A 976 33.38 -12.83 0.96
CA ASN A 976 32.42 -13.09 -0.11
C ASN A 976 33.06 -13.87 -1.26
N ALA A 977 34.23 -13.43 -1.72
CA ALA A 977 34.99 -14.06 -2.80
C ALA A 977 35.37 -15.52 -2.47
N LYS A 978 35.78 -15.82 -1.22
CA LYS A 978 36.09 -17.19 -0.77
C LYS A 978 34.86 -18.08 -0.59
N SER A 979 33.71 -17.51 -0.23
CA SER A 979 32.45 -18.24 -0.03
C SER A 979 31.67 -18.54 -1.32
N GLY A 980 32.04 -17.90 -2.44
CA GLY A 980 31.33 -18.02 -3.71
C GLY A 980 29.98 -17.27 -3.77
N LEU A 981 29.65 -16.45 -2.76
CA LEU A 981 28.40 -15.67 -2.69
C LEU A 981 28.31 -14.53 -3.72
N GLU A 982 29.43 -14.15 -4.35
CA GLU A 982 29.48 -13.13 -5.41
C GLU A 982 29.28 -13.68 -6.84
N LYS A 983 29.15 -15.01 -7.02
CA LYS A 983 29.00 -15.66 -8.34
C LYS A 983 27.60 -15.58 -8.95
#